data_AF-A0A0G2F3C2-F1
#
_entry.id   AF-A0A0G2F3C2-F1
#
_cell.length_a   1.000
_cell.length_b   1.000
_cell.length_c   1.000
_cell.angle_alpha   90.00
_cell.angle_beta   90.00
_cell.angle_gamma   90.00
#
_symmetry.space_group_name_H-M   'P 1'
#
loop_
_entity.id
_entity.type
_entity.pdbx_description
1 polymer ?
#
loop_
_entity_poly.entity_id
_entity_poly.type
_entity_poly.pdbx_seq_one_letter_code
_entity_poly.pdbx_strand_id
1 'polypeptide(L)'
;MLKRFTSIRKRKEENGVVHDGANGTNGHVLNGTSNANGISEVKHTNGTAQTSPKPSAKKRFSFGPKRQQSVTEQEVDRQGIDKAFEQFAQLVHAARRPLPTQTGDGSYIEHEIPSSLFEDIKSLGFKDVKTLREVMQSKGHLQDDKTMLMERVIQLVSALPSTSQHRKDLTNSFITELWDSLEHPPMSYLGEKFRYRQADGSHNNALFPELGKAGTPYARSVRPGTIQPGARPDPGLIFDSLFARPKGTFKEHPNRVSSILYYWASLIIHDLFQTDHRDFNISQTSSYLDLSTLYGDDQADQNNIRTFKDGKIKPDCFMEQRVLGMPPACGVILIMFNRFHNYVAEQLAAINEDGRFNKPGDNLSADASEKAWAKYDNDLFNTARLVTCGLYMNITLLDYLRTIVNLNRSNTTWTLDPRNEMGRKILGETAAPRGGGNQVSCEFNLVYRWHSSISKNDEAWTQAVYQKLLGKNGEDVSMPELLKGLGMWARTLDPDPTKREFGGLKRGEDGKFDDGDLVHLLANAIEDVAGCPGANHVPKVLRAAEILGIEQARHWNCASLNEFRKFFGLAPHESFESINKDPKVADTLKHLYEHPDFVELYPGIVCEDAKMPMVPGICPTYTVSRAILSDAVTLVRSDRHYTIDYHPKALTNWGYKEVQYDLNVEQGCVFYKLFLRAFPNHFKPNSIYAHFPMTIPSENEKIMRDLGRWAHYNYERPALIEPRINLTSLAGAKYMLNNAQQFKVTWGTATGAIMGKGGFDFMLSGDTPFHAQQKETMAKALYHDDWHNQIKKFYEDITIRLLQENSFKVGDVNMVDIVRDVDNSAHCHFAANVFSLPMKTKENPNGVFTEHELYAIIALIFTAIFFDFEPTKSFPLRMAATKFAHKLGGLIEANVKATSITAPVSSIVDSFRENHNALHSYGVHMIRELLKSGLSIYEVAWSQILPVATAMIPNQAQVFTQMLDFYLTPENQHHWTAIQTLAEQNTSSSFTELMGYMMEGVRLNGTFGSYRESQVSTTIDDNGTPISVRTGSKVFCSFVSANRDPEQFPDPDTVNPSRPLESYIQYGIGPHRCLGMEASRVALTAMLSVVARLKNLRRAPGPQGELKKIPRPGGFYVYMTPEHGGYFPFPTTWKLCFDGEVPAGKK
;
A
#
# COMPACT_ATOMS: atom_id res chain seq x y z
N MET A 1 -15.44 0.58 -49.89
CA MET A 1 -15.83 0.83 -51.30
C MET A 1 -17.20 0.19 -51.53
N LEU A 2 -18.23 1.00 -51.88
CA LEU A 2 -19.57 0.74 -52.48
C LEU A 2 -20.04 -0.73 -52.66
N LYS A 3 -21.29 -1.20 -52.43
CA LYS A 3 -22.67 -0.74 -52.74
C LYS A 3 -23.66 -1.77 -52.10
N ARG A 4 -24.75 -1.39 -51.40
CA ARG A 4 -26.18 -1.29 -51.84
C ARG A 4 -26.78 -2.48 -52.63
N PHE A 5 -27.90 -3.06 -52.12
CA PHE A 5 -29.24 -3.32 -52.75
C PHE A 5 -30.08 -4.22 -51.77
N THR A 6 -31.18 -3.82 -51.10
CA THR A 6 -32.63 -3.74 -51.49
C THR A 6 -33.10 -4.88 -52.44
N SER A 7 -34.21 -5.63 -52.26
CA SER A 7 -35.60 -5.29 -51.89
C SER A 7 -36.47 -6.59 -51.83
N ILE A 8 -37.47 -6.77 -50.93
CA ILE A 8 -38.95 -6.60 -51.13
C ILE A 8 -39.79 -7.87 -51.47
N ARG A 9 -40.67 -8.21 -50.51
CA ARG A 9 -42.12 -8.57 -50.51
C ARG A 9 -42.76 -9.77 -51.25
N LYS A 10 -43.74 -10.31 -50.48
CA LYS A 10 -45.16 -10.70 -50.77
C LYS A 10 -45.40 -12.12 -51.31
N ARG A 11 -46.09 -13.00 -50.55
CA ARG A 11 -47.56 -13.16 -50.28
C ARG A 11 -48.25 -14.05 -51.34
N LYS A 12 -48.88 -15.15 -50.87
CA LYS A 12 -50.29 -15.57 -51.03
C LYS A 12 -50.39 -17.09 -50.74
N GLU A 13 -51.22 -17.55 -49.79
CA GLU A 13 -52.67 -17.89 -49.94
C GLU A 13 -52.83 -19.02 -50.99
N GLU A 14 -53.46 -20.18 -50.74
CA GLU A 14 -54.78 -20.40 -50.15
C GLU A 14 -55.14 -21.93 -50.09
N ASN A 15 -56.10 -22.30 -49.20
CA ASN A 15 -57.12 -23.39 -49.23
C ASN A 15 -56.70 -24.89 -49.09
N GLY A 16 -57.36 -25.75 -48.29
CA GLY A 16 -58.52 -25.59 -47.37
C GLY A 16 -59.08 -26.94 -46.82
N VAL A 17 -59.88 -26.80 -45.74
CA VAL A 17 -61.09 -27.57 -45.26
C VAL A 17 -60.87 -29.03 -44.74
N VAL A 18 -61.37 -29.53 -43.57
CA VAL A 18 -62.76 -29.71 -43.08
C VAL A 18 -62.89 -30.15 -41.56
N HIS A 19 -63.88 -29.56 -40.82
CA HIS A 19 -64.74 -29.93 -39.62
C HIS A 19 -64.18 -30.59 -38.33
N ASP A 20 -64.73 -30.49 -37.10
CA ASP A 20 -65.80 -29.74 -36.36
C ASP A 20 -65.64 -30.09 -34.84
N GLY A 21 -66.18 -29.30 -33.88
CA GLY A 21 -66.57 -29.84 -32.55
C GLY A 21 -66.43 -28.99 -31.26
N ALA A 22 -67.29 -27.97 -31.10
CA ALA A 22 -67.97 -27.35 -29.94
C ALA A 22 -67.59 -27.54 -28.42
N ASN A 23 -67.66 -26.37 -27.71
CA ASN A 23 -68.23 -26.02 -26.37
C ASN A 23 -67.69 -26.65 -25.06
N GLY A 24 -67.59 -25.99 -23.89
CA GLY A 24 -67.92 -24.62 -23.43
C GLY A 24 -67.79 -24.47 -21.88
N THR A 25 -67.57 -23.21 -21.43
CA THR A 25 -68.03 -22.52 -20.20
C THR A 25 -67.61 -22.88 -18.74
N ASN A 26 -66.93 -21.90 -18.10
CA ASN A 26 -67.15 -21.17 -16.80
C ASN A 26 -67.59 -21.87 -15.49
N GLY A 27 -66.97 -21.45 -14.36
CA GLY A 27 -67.64 -21.45 -13.04
C GLY A 27 -66.79 -21.35 -11.75
N HIS A 28 -66.69 -20.14 -11.20
CA HIS A 28 -66.34 -19.65 -9.85
C HIS A 28 -66.49 -20.54 -8.57
N VAL A 29 -65.49 -20.41 -7.66
CA VAL A 29 -65.57 -19.93 -6.24
C VAL A 29 -65.91 -20.86 -5.03
N LEU A 30 -65.13 -20.64 -3.94
CA LEU A 30 -65.40 -20.68 -2.48
C LEU A 30 -64.83 -21.80 -1.55
N ASN A 31 -64.46 -21.30 -0.37
CA ASN A 31 -63.86 -21.87 0.85
C ASN A 31 -64.68 -22.96 1.58
N GLY A 32 -64.01 -23.70 2.47
CA GLY A 32 -64.62 -24.22 3.72
C GLY A 32 -64.16 -25.64 4.11
N THR A 33 -63.19 -25.79 5.01
CA THR A 33 -63.36 -26.15 6.45
C THR A 33 -63.47 -27.65 6.81
N SER A 34 -62.42 -28.11 7.51
CA SER A 34 -62.37 -28.86 8.77
C SER A 34 -62.99 -30.27 8.92
N ASN A 35 -62.09 -31.14 9.44
CA ASN A 35 -62.26 -32.06 10.58
C ASN A 35 -62.95 -33.43 10.40
N ALA A 36 -62.12 -34.47 10.49
CA ALA A 36 -61.99 -35.35 11.67
C ALA A 36 -62.29 -36.86 11.49
N ASN A 37 -61.44 -37.63 12.21
CA ASN A 37 -61.71 -38.86 12.98
C ASN A 37 -61.30 -40.26 12.47
N GLY A 38 -60.73 -41.02 13.42
CA GLY A 38 -60.69 -42.49 13.52
C GLY A 38 -59.34 -43.11 13.14
N ILE A 39 -58.43 -43.54 14.02
CA ILE A 39 -58.45 -44.44 15.20
C ILE A 39 -58.74 -45.92 14.87
N SER A 40 -57.71 -46.78 15.00
CA SER A 40 -57.68 -48.10 15.68
C SER A 40 -56.25 -48.70 15.56
N GLU A 41 -55.51 -48.92 16.65
CA GLU A 41 -55.36 -50.18 17.44
C GLU A 41 -54.44 -51.24 16.76
N VAL A 42 -53.47 -51.93 17.39
CA VAL A 42 -53.35 -52.32 18.81
C VAL A 42 -51.97 -52.97 19.17
N LYS A 43 -51.61 -52.88 20.47
CA LYS A 43 -50.79 -53.76 21.35
C LYS A 43 -49.26 -53.60 21.57
N HIS A 44 -48.95 -53.07 22.77
CA HIS A 44 -48.06 -53.54 23.86
C HIS A 44 -46.53 -53.72 23.61
N THR A 45 -45.58 -53.28 24.46
CA THR A 45 -45.61 -52.96 25.91
C THR A 45 -44.38 -52.13 26.38
N ASN A 46 -44.66 -51.19 27.32
CA ASN A 46 -43.91 -50.61 28.46
C ASN A 46 -42.55 -51.22 28.88
N GLY A 47 -41.65 -50.49 29.58
CA GLY A 47 -41.80 -49.23 30.31
C GLY A 47 -40.44 -48.71 30.82
N THR A 48 -40.27 -47.38 30.98
CA THR A 48 -40.51 -46.55 32.20
C THR A 48 -39.22 -46.37 33.01
N ALA A 49 -38.83 -45.21 33.55
CA ALA A 49 -39.52 -44.00 34.00
C ALA A 49 -38.40 -42.97 34.35
N GLN A 50 -38.54 -41.65 34.58
CA GLN A 50 -39.61 -40.67 34.83
C GLN A 50 -38.84 -39.32 34.95
N THR A 51 -39.25 -38.14 34.44
CA THR A 51 -40.32 -37.30 34.98
C THR A 51 -40.45 -36.00 34.14
N SER A 52 -41.69 -35.69 33.78
CA SER A 52 -42.33 -34.36 33.73
C SER A 52 -41.89 -33.27 32.72
N PRO A 53 -42.79 -32.91 31.78
CA PRO A 53 -42.70 -31.73 30.90
C PRO A 53 -43.70 -30.62 31.28
N LYS A 54 -43.44 -29.36 30.90
CA LYS A 54 -44.42 -28.24 30.82
C LYS A 54 -43.87 -27.06 29.99
N PRO A 55 -44.68 -26.06 29.56
CA PRO A 55 -44.78 -25.63 28.17
C PRO A 55 -44.37 -24.17 27.90
N SER A 56 -44.45 -23.80 26.62
CA SER A 56 -44.35 -22.47 25.97
C SER A 56 -44.43 -21.21 26.86
N ALA A 57 -43.44 -20.32 26.72
CA ALA A 57 -43.63 -18.88 26.90
C ALA A 57 -42.58 -18.06 26.12
N LYS A 58 -43.08 -17.03 25.41
CA LYS A 58 -42.35 -15.90 24.83
C LYS A 58 -41.24 -15.36 25.76
N LYS A 59 -40.02 -15.15 25.27
CA LYS A 59 -39.02 -14.19 25.81
C LYS A 59 -38.19 -13.62 24.64
N ARG A 60 -38.34 -12.33 24.33
CA ARG A 60 -37.45 -11.23 24.80
C ARG A 60 -35.98 -11.54 24.54
N PHE A 61 -35.43 -10.93 23.48
CA PHE A 61 -33.99 -10.79 23.27
C PHE A 61 -33.43 -9.93 24.42
N SER A 62 -32.75 -10.57 25.38
CA SER A 62 -31.94 -9.88 26.38
C SER A 62 -30.48 -9.88 25.93
N PHE A 63 -29.93 -8.69 25.69
CA PHE A 63 -28.49 -8.46 25.63
C PHE A 63 -27.88 -8.76 27.00
N GLY A 64 -27.03 -9.78 27.05
CA GLY A 64 -26.06 -9.99 28.13
C GLY A 64 -24.65 -9.80 27.58
N PRO A 65 -23.70 -9.22 28.33
CA PRO A 65 -22.36 -8.95 27.84
C PRO A 65 -21.65 -10.28 27.57
N LYS A 66 -21.27 -10.52 26.30
CA LYS A 66 -20.33 -11.61 26.00
C LYS A 66 -19.01 -11.28 26.68
N ARG A 67 -18.61 -12.15 27.59
CA ARG A 67 -17.28 -12.24 28.20
C ARG A 67 -16.23 -12.09 27.10
N GLN A 68 -15.29 -11.15 27.28
CA GLN A 68 -14.11 -10.98 26.42
C GLN A 68 -13.52 -12.36 26.11
N GLN A 69 -13.59 -12.78 24.84
CA GLN A 69 -12.71 -13.85 24.37
C GLN A 69 -11.30 -13.27 24.41
N SER A 70 -10.51 -13.73 25.36
CA SER A 70 -9.05 -13.66 25.28
C SER A 70 -8.64 -14.15 23.91
N VAL A 71 -7.77 -13.38 23.23
CA VAL A 71 -7.09 -13.76 21.98
C VAL A 71 -6.65 -15.22 22.10
N THR A 72 -7.35 -16.10 21.39
CA THR A 72 -7.06 -17.54 21.41
C THR A 72 -5.70 -17.78 20.79
N GLU A 73 -4.89 -18.61 21.46
CA GLU A 73 -3.61 -19.14 21.00
C GLU A 73 -3.75 -19.67 19.57
N GLN A 74 -3.21 -18.94 18.59
CA GLN A 74 -2.88 -19.55 17.31
C GLN A 74 -1.72 -20.51 17.56
N GLU A 75 -1.87 -21.78 17.20
CA GLU A 75 -0.78 -22.75 17.27
C GLU A 75 0.48 -22.18 16.60
N VAL A 76 1.60 -22.24 17.32
CA VAL A 76 2.89 -21.73 16.86
C VAL A 76 3.59 -22.85 16.07
N ASP A 77 3.00 -23.20 14.93
CA ASP A 77 3.51 -24.22 14.02
C ASP A 77 4.08 -23.61 12.71
N ARG A 78 4.69 -24.44 11.86
CA ARG A 78 5.30 -23.96 10.60
C ARG A 78 4.25 -23.36 9.65
N GLN A 79 3.04 -23.94 9.56
CA GLN A 79 1.98 -23.42 8.70
C GLN A 79 1.50 -22.03 9.14
N GLY A 80 1.33 -21.82 10.45
CA GLY A 80 0.97 -20.53 11.03
C GLY A 80 2.06 -19.45 10.85
N ILE A 81 3.30 -19.85 10.61
CA ILE A 81 4.42 -18.96 10.29
C ILE A 81 4.44 -18.64 8.80
N ASP A 82 4.32 -19.64 7.92
CA ASP A 82 4.26 -19.42 6.47
C ASP A 82 3.10 -18.45 6.13
N LYS A 83 1.92 -18.63 6.74
CA LYS A 83 0.80 -17.69 6.64
C LYS A 83 1.11 -16.29 7.17
N ALA A 84 1.93 -16.15 8.21
CA ALA A 84 2.33 -14.85 8.73
C ALA A 84 3.32 -14.14 7.81
N PHE A 85 4.25 -14.88 7.19
CA PHE A 85 5.15 -14.36 6.17
C PHE A 85 4.40 -14.00 4.88
N GLU A 86 3.40 -14.77 4.47
CA GLU A 86 2.50 -14.42 3.37
C GLU A 86 1.73 -13.13 3.66
N GLN A 87 1.17 -13.02 4.87
CA GLN A 87 0.41 -11.85 5.29
C GLN A 87 1.25 -10.55 5.28
N PHE A 88 2.54 -10.64 5.60
CA PHE A 88 3.45 -9.49 5.66
C PHE A 88 4.59 -9.56 4.65
N ALA A 89 4.37 -10.26 3.53
CA ALA A 89 5.35 -10.53 2.50
C ALA A 89 6.08 -9.26 2.04
N GLN A 90 5.33 -8.18 1.83
CA GLN A 90 5.88 -6.89 1.37
C GLN A 90 6.89 -6.27 2.35
N LEU A 91 6.72 -6.49 3.66
CA LEU A 91 7.58 -5.94 4.72
C LEU A 91 8.75 -6.87 5.04
N VAL A 92 8.56 -8.19 4.87
CA VAL A 92 9.49 -9.21 5.36
C VAL A 92 10.41 -9.75 4.24
N HIS A 93 10.08 -9.55 2.97
CA HIS A 93 10.79 -10.18 1.83
C HIS A 93 12.10 -9.53 1.37
N ALA A 94 12.79 -8.74 2.20
CA ALA A 94 14.08 -8.15 1.83
C ALA A 94 15.25 -9.16 1.75
N ALA A 95 15.12 -10.37 2.34
CA ALA A 95 16.21 -11.35 2.46
C ALA A 95 15.91 -12.73 1.84
N ARG A 96 14.72 -12.92 1.28
CA ARG A 96 14.30 -14.20 0.68
C ARG A 96 14.73 -14.23 -0.77
N ARG A 97 15.59 -15.19 -1.16
CA ARG A 97 15.31 -16.10 -2.30
C ARG A 97 16.50 -17.03 -2.61
N PRO A 98 16.33 -18.37 -2.52
CA PRO A 98 16.77 -19.26 -3.60
C PRO A 98 16.06 -18.89 -4.93
N LEU A 99 16.61 -19.31 -6.08
CA LEU A 99 16.10 -18.97 -7.43
C LEU A 99 14.55 -18.99 -7.50
N PRO A 100 13.88 -17.98 -8.11
CA PRO A 100 12.43 -17.82 -8.01
C PRO A 100 11.67 -18.99 -8.63
N THR A 101 10.65 -19.49 -7.95
CA THR A 101 9.54 -20.29 -8.53
C THR A 101 8.28 -19.45 -8.81
N GLN A 102 8.39 -18.12 -8.65
CA GLN A 102 7.31 -17.13 -8.84
C GLN A 102 7.41 -16.47 -10.21
N THR A 103 6.31 -15.90 -10.70
CA THR A 103 6.31 -15.03 -11.89
C THR A 103 6.94 -13.67 -11.54
N GLY A 104 7.53 -12.99 -12.52
CA GLY A 104 8.26 -11.72 -12.33
C GLY A 104 7.42 -10.53 -11.83
N ASP A 105 6.11 -10.70 -11.67
CA ASP A 105 5.13 -9.72 -11.19
C ASP A 105 4.69 -9.96 -9.73
N GLY A 106 5.16 -11.03 -9.08
CA GLY A 106 4.84 -11.35 -7.69
C GLY A 106 3.63 -12.27 -7.48
N SER A 107 3.10 -12.92 -8.52
CA SER A 107 2.11 -14.00 -8.39
C SER A 107 2.73 -15.41 -8.31
N TYR A 108 1.97 -16.38 -7.80
CA TYR A 108 2.38 -17.79 -7.72
C TYR A 108 1.78 -18.59 -8.87
N ILE A 109 2.54 -19.54 -9.43
CA ILE A 109 2.04 -20.50 -10.41
C ILE A 109 1.39 -21.64 -9.63
N GLU A 110 0.06 -21.75 -9.65
CA GLU A 110 -0.64 -22.93 -9.16
C GLU A 110 -0.55 -24.07 -10.19
N HIS A 111 -0.22 -25.29 -9.72
CA HIS A 111 -0.24 -26.51 -10.53
C HIS A 111 -1.52 -27.30 -10.21
N GLU A 112 -2.48 -27.32 -11.12
CA GLU A 112 -3.61 -28.25 -11.06
C GLU A 112 -3.22 -29.61 -11.67
N ILE A 113 -3.56 -30.71 -11.00
CA ILE A 113 -3.34 -32.09 -11.47
C ILE A 113 -4.70 -32.67 -11.91
N PRO A 114 -4.95 -32.91 -13.22
CA PRO A 114 -6.19 -33.55 -13.65
C PRO A 114 -6.12 -35.08 -13.57
N SER A 115 -7.25 -35.71 -13.21
CA SER A 115 -7.45 -37.16 -13.09
C SER A 115 -7.65 -37.90 -14.44
N SER A 116 -7.57 -39.24 -14.39
CA SER A 116 -7.24 -40.13 -15.53
C SER A 116 -8.39 -40.46 -16.49
N LEU A 117 -8.02 -40.76 -17.76
CA LEU A 117 -8.87 -41.35 -18.82
C LEU A 117 -8.48 -42.81 -18.72
N PHE A 118 -9.38 -43.66 -18.30
CA PHE A 118 -9.37 -45.02 -18.78
C PHE A 118 -10.83 -45.37 -19.00
N GLU A 119 -11.31 -45.22 -20.23
CA GLU A 119 -12.22 -46.22 -20.81
C GLU A 119 -12.47 -46.10 -22.32
N ASP A 120 -12.26 -44.96 -22.98
CA ASP A 120 -12.45 -44.90 -24.44
C ASP A 120 -11.14 -44.58 -25.17
N ILE A 121 -10.66 -45.55 -25.95
CA ILE A 121 -10.26 -45.41 -27.37
C ILE A 121 -9.45 -46.66 -27.74
N LYS A 122 -10.13 -47.59 -28.42
CA LYS A 122 -9.58 -48.87 -28.89
C LYS A 122 -9.36 -48.92 -30.41
N SER A 123 -9.12 -47.78 -31.07
CA SER A 123 -8.94 -47.75 -32.53
C SER A 123 -7.95 -46.72 -33.10
N LEU A 124 -7.18 -46.00 -32.28
CA LEU A 124 -6.14 -45.05 -32.73
C LEU A 124 -4.86 -45.22 -31.91
N GLY A 125 -3.69 -44.99 -32.52
CA GLY A 125 -2.39 -45.20 -31.87
C GLY A 125 -2.24 -44.44 -30.54
N PHE A 126 -1.63 -45.09 -29.54
CA PHE A 126 -1.57 -44.63 -28.14
C PHE A 126 -0.98 -43.22 -27.93
N LYS A 127 -0.11 -42.74 -28.84
CA LYS A 127 0.54 -41.42 -28.73
C LYS A 127 -0.35 -40.27 -29.24
N ASP A 128 -1.19 -40.51 -30.24
CA ASP A 128 -1.97 -39.46 -30.92
C ASP A 128 -3.22 -39.08 -30.10
N VAL A 129 -3.84 -40.07 -29.46
CA VAL A 129 -5.02 -39.91 -28.59
C VAL A 129 -4.67 -39.18 -27.30
N LYS A 130 -3.53 -39.52 -26.70
CA LYS A 130 -3.02 -38.85 -25.50
C LYS A 130 -2.77 -37.36 -25.77
N THR A 131 -2.19 -37.05 -26.93
CA THR A 131 -1.93 -35.68 -27.37
C THR A 131 -3.22 -34.89 -27.58
N LEU A 132 -4.22 -35.46 -28.27
CA LEU A 132 -5.55 -34.84 -28.44
C LEU A 132 -6.25 -34.56 -27.11
N ARG A 133 -6.16 -35.50 -26.16
CA ARG A 133 -6.72 -35.33 -24.82
C ARG A 133 -6.02 -34.23 -24.03
N GLU A 134 -4.69 -34.18 -24.08
CA GLU A 134 -3.90 -33.14 -23.41
C GLU A 134 -4.17 -31.76 -24.00
N VAL A 135 -4.38 -31.63 -25.33
CA VAL A 135 -4.84 -30.38 -25.97
C VAL A 135 -6.23 -29.95 -25.47
N MET A 136 -7.15 -30.90 -25.27
CA MET A 136 -8.48 -30.58 -24.73
C MET A 136 -8.41 -30.17 -23.26
N GLN A 137 -7.50 -30.76 -22.48
CA GLN A 137 -7.30 -30.46 -21.07
C GLN A 137 -6.48 -29.18 -20.84
N SER A 138 -5.65 -28.76 -21.79
CA SER A 138 -4.83 -27.54 -21.67
C SER A 138 -5.61 -26.25 -21.98
N LYS A 139 -6.80 -26.34 -22.57
CA LYS A 139 -7.61 -25.15 -22.89
C LYS A 139 -8.03 -24.40 -21.62
N GLY A 140 -7.59 -23.14 -21.51
CA GLY A 140 -7.88 -22.27 -20.37
C GLY A 140 -6.87 -22.36 -19.22
N HIS A 141 -5.89 -23.27 -19.29
CA HIS A 141 -4.85 -23.46 -18.28
C HIS A 141 -3.47 -23.03 -18.80
N LEU A 142 -2.54 -22.72 -17.88
CA LEU A 142 -1.13 -22.50 -18.24
C LEU A 142 -0.52 -23.81 -18.74
N GLN A 143 0.19 -23.76 -19.88
CA GLN A 143 0.78 -24.93 -20.51
C GLN A 143 2.28 -25.04 -20.19
N ASP A 144 2.72 -26.21 -19.72
CA ASP A 144 4.14 -26.52 -19.56
C ASP A 144 4.73 -26.95 -20.93
N ASP A 145 5.54 -26.08 -21.53
CA ASP A 145 6.15 -26.35 -22.85
C ASP A 145 7.04 -27.61 -22.84
N LYS A 146 7.57 -28.01 -21.67
CA LYS A 146 8.44 -29.18 -21.54
C LYS A 146 7.72 -30.48 -21.83
N THR A 147 6.39 -30.46 -21.80
CA THR A 147 5.55 -31.57 -22.25
C THR A 147 5.57 -31.76 -23.77
N MET A 148 6.16 -30.82 -24.51
CA MET A 148 6.29 -30.82 -25.97
C MET A 148 4.92 -31.01 -26.66
N LEU A 149 3.85 -30.50 -26.05
CA LEU A 149 2.50 -30.74 -26.53
C LEU A 149 2.27 -30.09 -27.90
N MET A 150 2.80 -28.87 -28.12
CA MET A 150 2.76 -28.19 -29.41
C MET A 150 3.44 -29.02 -30.51
N GLU A 151 4.63 -29.55 -30.24
CA GLU A 151 5.39 -30.37 -31.19
C GLU A 151 4.67 -31.68 -31.49
N ARG A 152 4.02 -32.30 -30.49
CA ARG A 152 3.21 -33.51 -30.68
C ARG A 152 1.97 -33.24 -31.52
N VAL A 153 1.33 -32.08 -31.38
CA VAL A 153 0.22 -31.64 -32.26
C VAL A 153 0.72 -31.43 -33.69
N ILE A 154 1.87 -30.78 -33.87
CA ILE A 154 2.50 -30.60 -35.18
C ILE A 154 2.80 -31.95 -35.85
N GLN A 155 3.37 -32.90 -35.10
CA GLN A 155 3.63 -34.26 -35.59
C GLN A 155 2.34 -34.95 -36.02
N LEU A 156 1.30 -34.91 -35.19
CA LEU A 156 -0.02 -35.48 -35.50
C LEU A 156 -0.62 -34.89 -36.77
N VAL A 157 -0.65 -33.55 -36.89
CA VAL A 157 -1.20 -32.85 -38.06
C VAL A 157 -0.38 -33.16 -39.32
N SER A 158 0.95 -33.26 -39.19
CA SER A 158 1.86 -33.55 -40.31
C SER A 158 1.71 -34.99 -40.85
N ALA A 159 1.38 -35.95 -39.99
CA ALA A 159 1.20 -37.35 -40.35
C ALA A 159 -0.11 -37.63 -41.11
N LEU A 160 -1.08 -36.71 -41.06
CA LEU A 160 -2.37 -36.87 -41.75
C LEU A 160 -2.27 -36.58 -43.26
N PRO A 161 -2.98 -37.33 -44.13
CA PRO A 161 -3.02 -37.05 -45.57
C PRO A 161 -3.52 -35.63 -45.89
N SER A 162 -3.01 -35.02 -46.96
CA SER A 162 -3.39 -33.65 -47.37
C SER A 162 -4.87 -33.49 -47.75
N THR A 163 -5.55 -34.60 -48.06
CA THR A 163 -6.99 -34.65 -48.34
C THR A 163 -7.87 -34.82 -47.09
N SER A 164 -7.27 -35.03 -45.90
CA SER A 164 -8.01 -35.26 -44.65
C SER A 164 -8.72 -34.00 -44.14
N GLN A 165 -10.02 -34.12 -43.82
CA GLN A 165 -10.78 -33.04 -43.20
C GLN A 165 -10.30 -32.75 -41.76
N HIS A 166 -9.99 -33.78 -40.98
CA HIS A 166 -9.44 -33.63 -39.63
C HIS A 166 -8.10 -32.89 -39.62
N ARG A 167 -7.26 -33.09 -40.65
CA ARG A 167 -6.02 -32.32 -40.80
C ARG A 167 -6.33 -30.83 -40.96
N LYS A 168 -7.31 -30.48 -41.78
CA LYS A 168 -7.74 -29.09 -41.98
C LYS A 168 -8.28 -28.48 -40.69
N ASP A 169 -9.15 -29.21 -39.99
CA ASP A 169 -9.78 -28.72 -38.75
C ASP A 169 -8.76 -28.53 -37.62
N LEU A 170 -7.82 -29.47 -37.45
CA LEU A 170 -6.72 -29.34 -36.50
C LEU A 170 -5.74 -28.22 -36.89
N THR A 171 -5.42 -28.08 -38.17
CA THR A 171 -4.58 -26.97 -38.67
C THR A 171 -5.25 -25.63 -38.41
N ASN A 172 -6.54 -25.49 -38.70
CA ASN A 172 -7.28 -24.26 -38.46
C ASN A 172 -7.37 -23.95 -36.97
N SER A 173 -7.63 -24.95 -36.13
CA SER A 173 -7.64 -24.79 -34.67
C SER A 173 -6.28 -24.33 -34.14
N PHE A 174 -5.19 -24.94 -34.64
CA PHE A 174 -3.83 -24.58 -34.29
C PHE A 174 -3.46 -23.17 -34.77
N ILE A 175 -3.87 -22.77 -35.98
CA ILE A 175 -3.71 -21.41 -36.49
C ILE A 175 -4.48 -20.42 -35.61
N THR A 176 -5.72 -20.73 -35.22
CA THR A 176 -6.52 -19.87 -34.32
C THR A 176 -5.85 -19.73 -32.96
N GLU A 177 -5.30 -20.80 -32.39
CA GLU A 177 -4.59 -20.77 -31.11
C GLU A 177 -3.32 -19.89 -31.20
N LEU A 178 -2.52 -20.06 -32.26
CA LEU A 178 -1.34 -19.22 -32.50
C LEU A 178 -1.70 -17.75 -32.77
N TRP A 179 -2.79 -17.51 -33.50
CA TRP A 179 -3.30 -16.16 -33.74
C TRP A 179 -3.79 -15.50 -32.44
N ASP A 180 -4.60 -16.20 -31.65
CA ASP A 180 -5.13 -15.71 -30.37
C ASP A 180 -4.04 -15.59 -29.28
N SER A 181 -2.84 -16.14 -29.50
CA SER A 181 -1.70 -16.02 -28.57
C SER A 181 -1.06 -14.64 -28.56
N LEU A 182 -1.27 -13.85 -29.62
CA LEU A 182 -0.81 -12.47 -29.72
C LEU A 182 -2.02 -11.52 -29.69
N GLU A 183 -1.81 -10.32 -29.14
CA GLU A 183 -2.82 -9.27 -29.14
C GLU A 183 -2.94 -8.63 -30.53
N HIS A 184 -4.16 -8.47 -31.03
CA HIS A 184 -4.44 -7.95 -32.37
C HIS A 184 -5.57 -6.90 -32.34
N PRO A 185 -5.28 -5.60 -32.56
CA PRO A 185 -3.94 -4.99 -32.63
C PRO A 185 -3.27 -4.96 -31.24
N PRO A 186 -1.93 -4.81 -31.17
CA PRO A 186 -1.26 -4.59 -29.89
C PRO A 186 -1.72 -3.28 -29.26
N MET A 187 -1.86 -3.26 -27.93
CA MET A 187 -2.35 -2.10 -27.19
C MET A 187 -1.26 -1.31 -26.44
N SER A 188 -0.06 -1.86 -26.29
CA SER A 188 1.11 -1.17 -25.73
C SER A 188 2.17 -0.88 -26.80
N TYR A 189 2.74 0.33 -26.78
CA TYR A 189 3.63 0.85 -27.81
C TYR A 189 4.89 1.49 -27.20
N LEU A 190 6.02 1.35 -27.90
CA LEU A 190 7.26 2.04 -27.56
C LEU A 190 7.27 3.45 -28.16
N GLY A 191 7.76 4.43 -27.41
CA GLY A 191 7.94 5.82 -27.86
C GLY A 191 7.52 6.85 -26.81
N GLU A 192 8.10 8.06 -26.84
CA GLU A 192 7.85 9.08 -25.81
C GLU A 192 6.36 9.48 -25.72
N LYS A 193 5.66 9.53 -26.86
CA LYS A 193 4.21 9.83 -26.93
C LYS A 193 3.31 8.78 -26.25
N PHE A 194 3.80 7.54 -26.14
CA PHE A 194 3.03 6.43 -25.55
C PHE A 194 3.50 6.07 -24.14
N ARG A 195 4.70 6.49 -23.75
CA ARG A 195 5.28 6.21 -22.44
C ARG A 195 4.58 6.97 -21.31
N TYR A 196 4.14 8.20 -21.58
CA TYR A 196 3.58 9.11 -20.58
C TYR A 196 2.16 9.55 -20.95
N ARG A 197 1.39 9.96 -19.95
CA ARG A 197 0.12 10.65 -20.14
C ARG A 197 0.39 11.99 -20.85
N GLN A 198 -0.27 12.24 -21.98
CA GLN A 198 -0.20 13.54 -22.63
C GLN A 198 -0.92 14.60 -21.77
N ALA A 199 -0.63 15.88 -22.02
CA ALA A 199 -1.16 16.96 -21.19
C ALA A 199 -2.67 17.16 -21.34
N ASP A 200 -3.19 16.88 -22.53
CA ASP A 200 -4.60 16.99 -22.91
C ASP A 200 -5.36 15.66 -22.86
N GLY A 201 -4.74 14.60 -22.33
CA GLY A 201 -5.32 13.25 -22.31
C GLY A 201 -5.30 12.49 -23.64
N SER A 202 -4.78 13.09 -24.72
CA SER A 202 -4.62 12.40 -26.01
C SER A 202 -3.69 11.18 -25.93
N HIS A 203 -3.76 10.31 -26.94
CA HIS A 203 -2.96 9.10 -27.07
C HIS A 203 -3.12 8.07 -25.94
N ASN A 204 -4.11 8.21 -25.05
CA ASN A 204 -4.44 7.17 -24.09
C ASN A 204 -4.97 5.91 -24.80
N ASN A 205 -5.82 6.07 -25.82
CA ASN A 205 -6.06 5.00 -26.79
C ASN A 205 -5.06 5.14 -27.96
N ALA A 206 -4.24 4.12 -28.18
CA ALA A 206 -3.23 4.15 -29.25
C ALA A 206 -3.82 4.10 -30.67
N LEU A 207 -5.00 3.50 -30.84
CA LEU A 207 -5.71 3.39 -32.12
C LEU A 207 -6.55 4.63 -32.43
N PHE A 208 -7.06 5.29 -31.38
CA PHE A 208 -7.89 6.49 -31.47
C PHE A 208 -7.30 7.60 -30.60
N PRO A 209 -6.22 8.28 -31.06
CA PRO A 209 -5.48 9.24 -30.23
C PRO A 209 -6.30 10.42 -29.67
N GLU A 210 -7.36 10.83 -30.35
CA GLU A 210 -8.21 11.95 -29.90
C GLU A 210 -9.31 11.50 -28.92
N LEU A 211 -9.49 10.19 -28.69
CA LEU A 211 -10.50 9.68 -27.77
C LEU A 211 -10.16 10.12 -26.34
N GLY A 212 -11.09 10.81 -25.69
CA GLY A 212 -10.96 11.30 -24.33
C GLY A 212 -10.10 12.55 -24.16
N LYS A 213 -9.66 13.17 -25.26
CA LYS A 213 -8.86 14.39 -25.23
C LYS A 213 -9.68 15.59 -24.76
N ALA A 214 -9.05 16.51 -24.02
CA ALA A 214 -9.61 17.81 -23.64
C ALA A 214 -10.01 18.65 -24.87
N GLY A 215 -11.04 19.48 -24.72
CA GLY A 215 -11.56 20.33 -25.79
C GLY A 215 -12.39 19.58 -26.85
N THR A 216 -12.89 18.38 -26.54
CA THR A 216 -13.69 17.56 -27.45
C THR A 216 -15.17 17.46 -27.01
N PRO A 217 -16.10 17.12 -27.92
CA PRO A 217 -17.50 16.99 -27.56
C PRO A 217 -17.80 15.90 -26.53
N TYR A 218 -18.79 16.12 -25.67
CA TYR A 218 -19.36 15.08 -24.81
C TYR A 218 -19.91 13.92 -25.65
N ALA A 219 -19.71 12.69 -25.17
CA ALA A 219 -20.43 11.54 -25.70
C ALA A 219 -21.92 11.57 -25.29
N ARG A 220 -22.73 10.74 -25.96
CA ARG A 220 -24.10 10.43 -25.56
C ARG A 220 -24.22 8.94 -25.35
N SER A 221 -24.60 8.53 -24.14
CA SER A 221 -24.78 7.11 -23.81
C SER A 221 -26.17 6.62 -24.17
N VAL A 222 -27.20 7.45 -23.96
CA VAL A 222 -28.60 7.05 -24.09
C VAL A 222 -29.28 7.78 -25.24
N ARG A 223 -29.92 7.00 -26.12
CA ARG A 223 -30.73 7.57 -27.20
C ARG A 223 -32.06 8.08 -26.63
N PRO A 224 -32.38 9.39 -26.73
CA PRO A 224 -33.71 9.90 -26.41
C PRO A 224 -34.70 9.44 -27.49
N GLY A 225 -35.82 8.82 -27.10
CA GLY A 225 -36.85 8.34 -28.03
C GLY A 225 -38.28 8.70 -27.64
N THR A 226 -38.49 9.12 -26.40
CA THR A 226 -39.79 9.46 -25.84
C THR A 226 -40.23 10.82 -26.35
N ILE A 227 -41.46 10.88 -26.88
CA ILE A 227 -42.08 12.14 -27.25
C ILE A 227 -42.38 12.90 -25.97
N GLN A 228 -41.70 14.03 -25.77
CA GLN A 228 -41.88 14.88 -24.59
C GLN A 228 -42.99 15.91 -24.82
N PRO A 229 -43.67 16.37 -23.74
CA PRO A 229 -44.57 17.50 -23.81
C PRO A 229 -43.90 18.73 -24.41
N GLY A 230 -44.64 19.49 -25.23
CA GLY A 230 -44.13 20.70 -25.88
C GLY A 230 -43.79 21.84 -24.91
N ALA A 231 -44.41 21.84 -23.72
CA ALA A 231 -44.11 22.74 -22.62
C ALA A 231 -43.62 21.91 -21.42
N ARG A 232 -42.36 22.09 -21.03
CA ARG A 232 -41.78 21.45 -19.84
C ARG A 232 -41.94 22.35 -18.62
N PRO A 233 -41.92 21.81 -17.39
CA PRO A 233 -42.04 22.63 -16.19
C PRO A 233 -40.92 23.66 -16.07
N ASP A 234 -41.21 24.79 -15.41
CA ASP A 234 -40.19 25.80 -15.12
C ASP A 234 -39.07 25.21 -14.22
N PRO A 235 -37.77 25.37 -14.57
CA PRO A 235 -36.67 24.87 -13.74
C PRO A 235 -36.65 25.42 -12.31
N GLY A 236 -37.02 26.69 -12.12
CA GLY A 236 -37.10 27.31 -10.81
C GLY A 236 -38.21 26.69 -9.96
N LEU A 237 -39.38 26.46 -10.56
CA LEU A 237 -40.48 25.75 -9.92
C LEU A 237 -40.08 24.31 -9.54
N ILE A 238 -39.39 23.58 -10.43
CA ILE A 238 -38.85 22.25 -10.11
C ILE A 238 -37.94 22.34 -8.87
N PHE A 239 -37.00 23.29 -8.86
CA PHE A 239 -36.08 23.45 -7.74
C PHE A 239 -36.83 23.75 -6.43
N ASP A 240 -37.68 24.77 -6.43
CA ASP A 240 -38.35 25.26 -5.23
C ASP A 240 -39.33 24.23 -4.64
N SER A 241 -39.93 23.38 -5.48
CA SER A 241 -40.94 22.41 -5.07
C SER A 241 -40.42 20.99 -4.78
N LEU A 242 -39.29 20.59 -5.41
CA LEU A 242 -38.79 19.22 -5.34
C LEU A 242 -37.34 19.09 -4.86
N PHE A 243 -36.48 20.08 -5.09
CA PHE A 243 -35.05 19.98 -4.75
C PHE A 243 -34.74 20.67 -3.42
N ALA A 244 -35.27 21.87 -3.23
CA ALA A 244 -34.88 22.80 -2.18
C ALA A 244 -35.04 22.21 -0.78
N ARG A 245 -33.96 22.24 -0.01
CA ARG A 245 -33.92 21.87 1.40
C ARG A 245 -34.72 22.88 2.23
N PRO A 246 -35.81 22.47 2.90
CA PRO A 246 -36.55 23.39 3.76
C PRO A 246 -35.68 23.86 4.94
N LYS A 247 -35.86 25.12 5.36
CA LYS A 247 -35.08 25.72 6.45
C LYS A 247 -35.23 24.89 7.74
N GLY A 248 -34.10 24.56 8.37
CA GLY A 248 -34.08 23.80 9.63
C GLY A 248 -34.30 22.29 9.50
N THR A 249 -34.32 21.74 8.27
CA THR A 249 -34.61 20.31 8.02
C THR A 249 -33.40 19.50 7.53
N PHE A 250 -32.18 20.01 7.72
CA PHE A 250 -30.95 19.28 7.36
C PHE A 250 -30.96 17.88 7.98
N LYS A 251 -30.76 16.87 7.12
CA LYS A 251 -30.58 15.48 7.53
C LYS A 251 -29.16 15.07 7.19
N GLU A 252 -28.45 14.60 8.21
CA GLU A 252 -27.14 14.02 8.06
C GLU A 252 -27.20 12.74 7.23
N HIS A 253 -26.12 12.44 6.53
CA HIS A 253 -25.98 11.21 5.76
C HIS A 253 -26.12 10.00 6.70
N PRO A 254 -26.95 8.99 6.36
CA PRO A 254 -27.25 7.87 7.26
C PRO A 254 -26.03 7.03 7.63
N ASN A 255 -25.04 6.92 6.74
CA ASN A 255 -23.76 6.24 7.03
C ASN A 255 -22.74 7.11 7.78
N ARG A 256 -23.08 8.36 8.16
CA ARG A 256 -22.20 9.32 8.86
C ARG A 256 -20.87 9.56 8.13
N VAL A 257 -20.91 9.57 6.80
CA VAL A 257 -19.74 9.89 5.96
C VAL A 257 -19.38 11.36 6.13
N SER A 258 -18.09 11.67 6.08
CA SER A 258 -17.60 13.04 6.22
C SER A 258 -17.72 13.82 4.91
N SER A 259 -17.59 15.14 4.99
CA SER A 259 -17.53 16.01 3.80
C SER A 259 -16.33 15.68 2.90
N ILE A 260 -15.25 15.07 3.42
CA ILE A 260 -14.09 14.62 2.61
C ILE A 260 -14.52 13.64 1.51
N LEU A 261 -15.52 12.78 1.75
CA LEU A 261 -16.02 11.88 0.71
C LEU A 261 -16.53 12.69 -0.51
N TYR A 262 -17.28 13.76 -0.25
CA TYR A 262 -17.82 14.61 -1.30
C TYR A 262 -16.79 15.60 -1.86
N TYR A 263 -15.76 15.98 -1.10
CA TYR A 263 -14.64 16.75 -1.64
C TYR A 263 -13.81 15.91 -2.62
N TRP A 264 -13.57 14.64 -2.29
CA TRP A 264 -12.95 13.71 -3.22
C TRP A 264 -13.79 13.53 -4.49
N ALA A 265 -15.11 13.42 -4.34
CA ALA A 265 -16.04 13.39 -5.47
C ALA A 265 -15.92 14.68 -6.31
N SER A 266 -15.89 15.86 -5.70
CA SER A 266 -15.70 17.14 -6.40
C SER A 266 -14.40 17.19 -7.18
N LEU A 267 -13.30 16.66 -6.64
CA LEU A 267 -12.03 16.59 -7.36
C LEU A 267 -12.11 15.65 -8.57
N ILE A 268 -12.71 14.47 -8.43
CA ILE A 268 -12.99 13.57 -9.56
C ILE A 268 -13.84 14.26 -10.63
N ILE A 269 -14.88 14.99 -10.20
CA ILE A 269 -15.79 15.69 -11.12
C ILE A 269 -15.04 16.78 -11.89
N HIS A 270 -14.17 17.53 -11.22
CA HIS A 270 -13.40 18.59 -11.85
C HIS A 270 -12.29 18.05 -12.75
N ASP A 271 -11.80 16.84 -12.51
CA ASP A 271 -10.88 16.11 -13.40
C ASP A 271 -11.55 15.72 -14.72
N LEU A 272 -12.83 15.36 -14.67
CA LEU A 272 -13.55 14.78 -15.80
C LEU A 272 -14.44 15.77 -16.55
N PHE A 273 -14.93 16.81 -15.89
CA PHE A 273 -16.01 17.65 -16.41
C PHE A 273 -15.71 19.14 -16.29
N GLN A 274 -15.59 19.80 -17.45
CA GLN A 274 -15.68 21.25 -17.58
C GLN A 274 -16.45 21.59 -18.85
N THR A 275 -17.72 21.97 -18.72
CA THR A 275 -18.50 22.37 -19.91
C THR A 275 -18.12 23.78 -20.35
N ASP A 276 -17.84 23.97 -21.64
CA ASP A 276 -17.71 25.31 -22.22
C ASP A 276 -19.07 26.03 -22.20
N HIS A 277 -19.11 27.24 -21.65
CA HIS A 277 -20.35 28.01 -21.58
C HIS A 277 -20.76 28.72 -22.89
N ARG A 278 -19.89 28.71 -23.91
CA ARG A 278 -20.19 29.21 -25.26
C ARG A 278 -20.71 28.10 -26.17
N ASP A 279 -20.26 26.87 -25.95
CA ASP A 279 -20.75 25.67 -26.60
C ASP A 279 -20.86 24.53 -25.58
N PHE A 280 -22.08 24.30 -25.09
CA PHE A 280 -22.33 23.30 -24.06
C PHE A 280 -21.98 21.88 -24.50
N ASN A 281 -21.74 21.63 -25.79
CA ASN A 281 -21.36 20.32 -26.29
C ASN A 281 -19.90 19.97 -25.99
N ILE A 282 -19.04 20.94 -25.69
CA ILE A 282 -17.59 20.73 -25.51
C ILE A 282 -17.23 20.54 -24.02
N SER A 283 -16.45 19.49 -23.74
CA SER A 283 -15.71 19.34 -22.49
C SER A 283 -14.32 19.94 -22.64
N GLN A 284 -13.92 20.85 -21.74
CA GLN A 284 -12.60 21.46 -21.71
C GLN A 284 -11.57 20.62 -20.94
N THR A 285 -12.01 19.58 -20.24
CA THR A 285 -11.15 18.64 -19.51
C THR A 285 -10.99 17.33 -20.26
N SER A 286 -9.94 16.57 -19.94
CA SER A 286 -9.80 15.20 -20.44
C SER A 286 -10.90 14.28 -19.89
N SER A 287 -11.16 13.15 -20.55
CA SER A 287 -12.10 12.12 -20.09
C SER A 287 -11.45 11.07 -19.17
N TYR A 288 -10.25 11.36 -18.65
CA TYR A 288 -9.45 10.45 -17.86
C TYR A 288 -9.25 10.98 -16.44
N LEU A 289 -9.12 10.06 -15.48
CA LEU A 289 -8.78 10.38 -14.11
C LEU A 289 -7.27 10.63 -14.00
N ASP A 290 -6.77 11.71 -14.56
CA ASP A 290 -5.32 11.99 -14.72
C ASP A 290 -4.80 13.15 -13.85
N LEU A 291 -5.60 13.56 -12.87
CA LEU A 291 -5.32 14.61 -11.90
C LEU A 291 -5.01 15.95 -12.60
N SER A 292 -5.69 16.25 -13.72
CA SER A 292 -5.64 17.54 -14.41
C SER A 292 -6.04 18.68 -13.47
N THR A 293 -6.82 18.42 -12.43
CA THR A 293 -7.06 19.39 -11.35
C THR A 293 -5.77 19.95 -10.73
N LEU A 294 -4.71 19.14 -10.63
CA LEU A 294 -3.37 19.57 -10.21
C LEU A 294 -2.53 20.06 -11.38
N TYR A 295 -2.46 19.27 -12.47
CA TYR A 295 -1.48 19.46 -13.55
C TYR A 295 -1.93 20.35 -14.70
N GLY A 296 -3.23 20.52 -14.91
CA GLY A 296 -3.83 21.19 -16.07
C GLY A 296 -4.31 20.24 -17.16
N ASP A 297 -5.13 20.78 -18.07
CA ASP A 297 -5.77 20.06 -19.18
C ASP A 297 -5.08 20.28 -20.54
N ASP A 298 -3.98 21.04 -20.57
CA ASP A 298 -3.15 21.21 -21.75
C ASP A 298 -1.67 21.44 -21.42
N GLN A 299 -0.83 21.54 -22.46
CA GLN A 299 0.61 21.70 -22.30
C GLN A 299 0.99 23.06 -21.71
N ALA A 300 0.21 24.12 -21.96
CA ALA A 300 0.48 25.44 -21.42
C ALA A 300 0.25 25.46 -19.91
N ASP A 301 -0.81 24.81 -19.44
CA ASP A 301 -1.09 24.65 -18.02
C ASP A 301 0.00 23.81 -17.33
N GLN A 302 0.42 22.70 -17.93
CA GLN A 302 1.51 21.89 -17.38
C GLN A 302 2.81 22.68 -17.30
N ASN A 303 3.13 23.46 -18.34
CA ASN A 303 4.30 24.34 -18.31
C ASN A 303 4.19 25.39 -17.21
N ASN A 304 2.98 25.90 -16.94
CA ASN A 304 2.73 26.90 -15.92
C ASN A 304 2.89 26.33 -14.50
N ILE A 305 2.54 25.07 -14.24
CA ILE A 305 2.71 24.47 -12.91
C ILE A 305 4.13 23.97 -12.63
N ARG A 306 4.94 23.71 -13.67
CA ARG A 306 6.29 23.16 -13.55
C ARG A 306 7.32 24.18 -13.10
N THR A 307 8.36 23.70 -12.43
CA THR A 307 9.58 24.48 -12.14
C THR A 307 10.64 24.33 -13.23
N PHE A 308 10.50 23.33 -14.10
CA PHE A 308 11.51 22.85 -15.05
C PHE A 308 12.85 22.49 -14.39
N LYS A 309 12.80 22.09 -13.11
CA LYS A 309 13.96 21.66 -12.34
C LYS A 309 13.66 20.39 -11.55
N ASP A 310 14.46 19.35 -11.79
CA ASP A 310 14.39 18.05 -11.10
C ASP A 310 13.00 17.38 -11.17
N GLY A 311 12.24 17.64 -12.22
CA GLY A 311 10.90 17.12 -12.45
C GLY A 311 9.83 17.68 -11.53
N LYS A 312 10.12 18.76 -10.78
CA LYS A 312 9.23 19.31 -9.75
C LYS A 312 8.16 20.24 -10.31
N ILE A 313 7.13 20.44 -9.50
CA ILE A 313 6.10 21.45 -9.67
C ILE A 313 6.18 22.52 -8.58
N LYS A 314 5.68 23.72 -8.89
CA LYS A 314 5.72 24.89 -8.00
C LYS A 314 5.00 24.55 -6.68
N PRO A 315 5.54 24.96 -5.51
CA PRO A 315 5.07 24.49 -4.22
C PRO A 315 3.64 24.95 -3.91
N ASP A 316 2.87 24.07 -3.25
CA ASP A 316 1.57 24.35 -2.64
C ASP A 316 0.56 25.05 -3.57
N CYS A 317 0.55 24.73 -4.86
CA CYS A 317 -0.41 25.29 -5.83
C CYS A 317 -0.97 24.21 -6.77
N PHE A 318 -2.03 24.56 -7.49
CA PHE A 318 -2.74 23.68 -8.41
C PHE A 318 -3.35 24.50 -9.56
N MET A 319 -3.63 23.83 -10.69
CA MET A 319 -4.07 24.52 -11.91
C MET A 319 -5.56 24.87 -11.90
N GLU A 320 -6.42 23.97 -11.42
CA GLU A 320 -7.88 24.13 -11.47
C GLU A 320 -8.36 25.30 -10.60
N GLN A 321 -8.76 26.40 -11.26
CA GLN A 321 -9.19 27.63 -10.60
C GLN A 321 -10.54 27.48 -9.90
N ARG A 322 -11.45 26.62 -10.38
CA ARG A 322 -12.78 26.44 -9.82
C ARG A 322 -12.74 25.90 -8.39
N VAL A 323 -11.69 25.15 -8.04
CA VAL A 323 -11.47 24.64 -6.66
C VAL A 323 -11.26 25.77 -5.65
N LEU A 324 -10.81 26.96 -6.08
CA LEU A 324 -10.70 28.14 -5.20
C LEU A 324 -12.07 28.66 -4.74
N GLY A 325 -13.14 28.31 -5.47
CA GLY A 325 -14.53 28.62 -5.15
C GLY A 325 -15.25 27.52 -4.37
N MET A 326 -14.53 26.48 -3.92
CA MET A 326 -15.05 25.36 -3.12
C MET A 326 -14.60 25.43 -1.67
N PRO A 327 -15.22 24.65 -0.75
CA PRO A 327 -14.73 24.49 0.61
C PRO A 327 -13.21 24.28 0.63
N PRO A 328 -12.43 25.06 1.41
CA PRO A 328 -10.98 25.16 1.29
C PRO A 328 -10.23 23.82 1.37
N ALA A 329 -10.75 22.85 2.10
CA ALA A 329 -10.17 21.52 2.21
C ALA A 329 -10.04 20.78 0.87
N CYS A 330 -10.84 21.12 -0.16
CA CYS A 330 -10.62 20.63 -1.53
C CYS A 330 -9.24 21.07 -2.06
N GLY A 331 -8.89 22.34 -1.88
CA GLY A 331 -7.57 22.88 -2.23
C GLY A 331 -6.45 22.29 -1.38
N VAL A 332 -6.71 22.00 -0.11
CA VAL A 332 -5.71 21.33 0.75
C VAL A 332 -5.38 19.93 0.23
N ILE A 333 -6.35 19.14 -0.22
CA ILE A 333 -6.07 17.81 -0.82
C ILE A 333 -5.19 17.94 -2.07
N LEU A 334 -5.40 18.96 -2.91
CA LEU A 334 -4.53 19.22 -4.06
C LEU A 334 -3.12 19.66 -3.64
N ILE A 335 -2.98 20.45 -2.57
CA ILE A 335 -1.66 20.74 -1.98
C ILE A 335 -0.98 19.45 -1.51
N MET A 336 -1.72 18.54 -0.89
CA MET A 336 -1.15 17.26 -0.45
C MET A 336 -0.57 16.47 -1.63
N PHE A 337 -1.29 16.42 -2.76
CA PHE A 337 -0.78 15.82 -3.99
C PHE A 337 0.39 16.58 -4.60
N ASN A 338 0.39 17.91 -4.52
CA ASN A 338 1.51 18.74 -4.96
C ASN A 338 2.80 18.37 -4.20
N ARG A 339 2.71 18.31 -2.87
CA ARG A 339 3.81 17.91 -1.99
C ARG A 339 4.25 16.47 -2.26
N PHE A 340 3.29 15.57 -2.47
CA PHE A 340 3.58 14.17 -2.81
C PHE A 340 4.31 14.03 -4.14
N HIS A 341 3.90 14.75 -5.20
CA HIS A 341 4.59 14.76 -6.48
C HIS A 341 6.06 15.18 -6.32
N ASN A 342 6.30 16.29 -5.61
CA ASN A 342 7.66 16.80 -5.39
C ASN A 342 8.51 15.81 -4.59
N TYR A 343 7.94 15.17 -3.57
CA TYR A 343 8.60 14.08 -2.84
C TYR A 343 8.96 12.89 -3.75
N VAL A 344 8.03 12.46 -4.61
CA VAL A 344 8.26 11.38 -5.56
C VAL A 344 9.38 11.73 -6.54
N ALA A 345 9.37 12.93 -7.13
CA ALA A 345 10.42 13.38 -8.04
C ALA A 345 11.81 13.36 -7.38
N GLU A 346 11.90 13.80 -6.12
CA GLU A 346 13.14 13.73 -5.33
C GLU A 346 13.61 12.29 -5.10
N GLN A 347 12.70 11.38 -4.74
CA GLN A 347 13.06 9.98 -4.53
C GLN A 347 13.45 9.28 -5.84
N LEU A 348 12.77 9.54 -6.94
CA LEU A 348 13.11 9.00 -8.26
C LEU A 348 14.52 9.45 -8.70
N ALA A 349 14.84 10.73 -8.50
CA ALA A 349 16.17 11.26 -8.80
C ALA A 349 17.26 10.65 -7.88
N ALA A 350 16.96 10.50 -6.59
CA ALA A 350 17.89 9.91 -5.62
C ALA A 350 18.13 8.41 -5.86
N ILE A 351 17.08 7.67 -6.22
CA ILE A 351 17.17 6.23 -6.51
C ILE A 351 17.84 6.00 -7.87
N ASN A 352 17.45 6.77 -8.90
CA ASN A 352 17.94 6.63 -10.26
C ASN A 352 17.94 5.16 -10.75
N GLU A 353 16.76 4.52 -10.71
CA GLU A 353 16.59 3.11 -11.07
C GLU A 353 17.06 2.86 -12.51
N ASP A 354 17.92 1.85 -12.70
CA ASP A 354 18.48 1.47 -14.01
C ASP A 354 19.18 2.62 -14.77
N GLY A 355 19.58 3.71 -14.09
CA GLY A 355 20.16 4.89 -14.73
C GLY A 355 19.16 5.75 -15.52
N ARG A 356 17.85 5.56 -15.30
CA ARG A 356 16.76 6.27 -16.01
C ARG A 356 16.79 7.79 -15.86
N PHE A 357 17.40 8.29 -14.78
CA PHE A 357 17.44 9.70 -14.38
C PHE A 357 18.89 10.15 -14.13
N ASN A 358 19.82 9.70 -14.97
CA ASN A 358 21.19 10.19 -14.91
C ASN A 358 21.22 11.70 -15.12
N LYS A 359 21.85 12.43 -14.19
CA LYS A 359 22.10 13.85 -14.39
C LYS A 359 23.03 14.04 -15.59
N PRO A 360 22.77 15.02 -16.48
CA PRO A 360 23.67 15.33 -17.59
C PRO A 360 25.08 15.63 -17.10
N GLY A 361 26.09 15.13 -17.82
CA GLY A 361 27.50 15.35 -17.48
C GLY A 361 28.00 16.74 -17.90
N ASP A 362 29.04 17.22 -17.23
CA ASP A 362 29.58 18.58 -17.40
C ASP A 362 30.30 18.81 -18.75
N ASN A 363 30.65 17.74 -19.47
CA ASN A 363 31.45 17.80 -20.70
C ASN A 363 30.62 17.87 -22.01
N LEU A 364 29.35 18.29 -21.93
CA LEU A 364 28.47 18.42 -23.10
C LEU A 364 28.55 19.82 -23.73
N SER A 365 28.39 19.93 -25.05
CA SER A 365 28.17 21.23 -25.70
C SER A 365 26.90 21.91 -25.16
N ALA A 366 26.80 23.24 -25.23
CA ALA A 366 25.66 23.99 -24.69
C ALA A 366 24.29 23.46 -25.14
N ASP A 367 24.08 23.25 -26.45
CA ASP A 367 22.80 22.72 -27.00
C ASP A 367 22.51 21.28 -26.54
N ALA A 368 23.53 20.41 -26.53
CA ALA A 368 23.38 19.04 -26.03
C ALA A 368 23.09 19.00 -24.52
N SER A 369 23.69 19.91 -23.75
CA SER A 369 23.46 20.06 -22.32
C SER A 369 22.02 20.51 -22.04
N GLU A 370 21.53 21.54 -22.74
CA GLU A 370 20.16 22.04 -22.61
C GLU A 370 19.13 20.92 -22.90
N LYS A 371 19.30 20.20 -24.02
CA LYS A 371 18.43 19.07 -24.37
C LYS A 371 18.48 17.93 -23.35
N ALA A 372 19.67 17.62 -22.83
CA ALA A 372 19.84 16.58 -21.82
C ALA A 372 19.18 16.96 -20.48
N TRP A 373 19.33 18.22 -20.04
CA TRP A 373 18.67 18.72 -18.83
C TRP A 373 17.16 18.79 -18.98
N ALA A 374 16.65 19.24 -20.13
CA ALA A 374 15.23 19.23 -20.44
C ALA A 374 14.65 17.80 -20.45
N LYS A 375 15.39 16.83 -21.01
CA LYS A 375 15.00 15.43 -20.98
C LYS A 375 14.98 14.86 -19.55
N TYR A 376 16.03 15.10 -18.77
CA TYR A 376 16.12 14.67 -17.37
C TYR A 376 14.95 15.19 -16.55
N ASP A 377 14.63 16.49 -16.66
CA ASP A 377 13.49 17.11 -15.97
C ASP A 377 12.15 16.50 -16.45
N ASN A 378 11.98 16.33 -17.76
CA ASN A 378 10.75 15.81 -18.34
C ASN A 378 10.49 14.34 -17.98
N ASP A 379 11.53 13.49 -17.97
CA ASP A 379 11.40 12.08 -17.60
C ASP A 379 11.07 11.93 -16.11
N LEU A 380 11.67 12.76 -15.24
CA LEU A 380 11.33 12.82 -13.81
C LEU A 380 9.89 13.29 -13.59
N PHE A 381 9.51 14.44 -14.18
CA PHE A 381 8.16 15.00 -14.05
C PHE A 381 7.09 13.99 -14.45
N ASN A 382 7.22 13.39 -15.63
CA ASN A 382 6.20 12.48 -16.12
C ASN A 382 6.15 11.16 -15.35
N THR A 383 7.30 10.64 -14.89
CA THR A 383 7.30 9.44 -14.04
C THR A 383 6.70 9.75 -12.67
N ALA A 384 7.02 10.91 -12.09
CA ALA A 384 6.40 11.38 -10.83
C ALA A 384 4.89 11.62 -10.99
N ARG A 385 4.43 12.14 -12.14
CA ARG A 385 3.01 12.27 -12.48
C ARG A 385 2.32 10.91 -12.52
N LEU A 386 2.91 9.90 -13.18
CA LEU A 386 2.35 8.53 -13.23
C LEU A 386 2.22 7.90 -11.84
N VAL A 387 3.26 8.00 -11.01
CA VAL A 387 3.23 7.50 -9.63
C VAL A 387 2.17 8.24 -8.79
N THR A 388 2.11 9.57 -8.90
CA THR A 388 1.10 10.40 -8.22
C THR A 388 -0.32 10.01 -8.62
N CYS A 389 -0.57 9.82 -9.92
CA CYS A 389 -1.84 9.31 -10.45
C CYS A 389 -2.15 7.90 -9.93
N GLY A 390 -1.12 7.05 -9.80
CA GLY A 390 -1.25 5.72 -9.19
C GLY A 390 -1.76 5.78 -7.75
N LEU A 391 -1.26 6.71 -6.93
CA LEU A 391 -1.78 6.93 -5.58
C LEU A 391 -3.21 7.47 -5.60
N TYR A 392 -3.49 8.47 -6.43
CA TYR A 392 -4.84 9.00 -6.63
C TYR A 392 -5.85 7.90 -6.99
N MET A 393 -5.45 6.97 -7.87
CA MET A 393 -6.31 5.87 -8.27
C MET A 393 -6.48 4.81 -7.18
N ASN A 394 -5.41 4.48 -6.46
CA ASN A 394 -5.53 3.55 -5.34
C ASN A 394 -6.42 4.11 -4.23
N ILE A 395 -6.34 5.41 -3.91
CA ILE A 395 -7.27 6.06 -2.97
C ILE A 395 -8.70 6.01 -3.51
N THR A 396 -8.90 6.28 -4.80
CA THR A 396 -10.23 6.24 -5.43
C THR A 396 -10.87 4.84 -5.36
N LEU A 397 -10.10 3.78 -5.57
CA LEU A 397 -10.61 2.41 -5.57
C LEU A 397 -10.74 1.80 -4.16
N LEU A 398 -9.81 2.12 -3.26
CA LEU A 398 -9.65 1.38 -2.00
C LEU A 398 -10.09 2.16 -0.76
N ASP A 399 -10.19 3.48 -0.87
CA ASP A 399 -10.72 4.33 0.20
C ASP A 399 -12.08 4.90 -0.20
N TYR A 400 -12.18 5.56 -1.35
CA TYR A 400 -13.41 6.22 -1.81
C TYR A 400 -14.50 5.23 -2.20
N LEU A 401 -14.26 4.36 -3.18
CA LEU A 401 -15.25 3.36 -3.60
C LEU A 401 -15.58 2.41 -2.44
N ARG A 402 -14.59 2.00 -1.65
CA ARG A 402 -14.77 1.19 -0.45
C ARG A 402 -15.70 1.84 0.57
N THR A 403 -15.59 3.16 0.77
CA THR A 403 -16.50 3.93 1.64
C THR A 403 -17.90 4.02 1.02
N ILE A 404 -18.01 4.27 -0.29
CA ILE A 404 -19.28 4.34 -1.01
C ILE A 404 -20.08 3.05 -0.85
N VAL A 405 -19.44 1.88 -1.04
CA VAL A 405 -20.07 0.56 -0.86
C VAL A 405 -20.10 0.08 0.59
N ASN A 406 -19.75 0.96 1.54
CA ASN A 406 -19.83 0.74 2.99
C ASN A 406 -19.03 -0.46 3.51
N LEU A 407 -17.93 -0.80 2.83
CA LEU A 407 -17.06 -1.93 3.19
C LEU A 407 -16.17 -1.65 4.41
N ASN A 408 -15.94 -0.36 4.76
CA ASN A 408 -15.19 0.03 5.95
C ASN A 408 -15.82 -0.45 7.27
N ARG A 409 -17.09 -0.86 7.24
CA ARG A 409 -17.83 -1.44 8.36
C ARG A 409 -17.74 -2.97 8.43
N SER A 410 -16.81 -3.57 7.69
CA SER A 410 -16.63 -5.03 7.60
C SER A 410 -15.15 -5.40 7.47
N ASN A 411 -14.78 -6.61 7.92
CA ASN A 411 -13.41 -7.12 7.85
C ASN A 411 -13.06 -7.80 6.51
N THR A 412 -13.80 -7.55 5.42
CA THR A 412 -13.51 -8.17 4.12
C THR A 412 -12.39 -7.45 3.36
N THR A 413 -11.55 -8.24 2.69
CA THR A 413 -10.53 -7.76 1.73
C THR A 413 -11.08 -7.66 0.31
N TRP A 414 -12.32 -8.10 0.07
CA TRP A 414 -12.97 -7.92 -1.23
C TRP A 414 -13.13 -6.44 -1.55
N THR A 415 -12.79 -6.07 -2.78
CA THR A 415 -13.01 -4.75 -3.35
C THR A 415 -13.46 -4.89 -4.79
N LEU A 416 -14.21 -3.90 -5.27
CA LEU A 416 -14.54 -3.79 -6.69
C LEU A 416 -13.37 -3.09 -7.40
N ASP A 417 -12.37 -3.87 -7.83
CA ASP A 417 -11.22 -3.36 -8.59
C ASP A 417 -11.39 -3.61 -10.11
N PRO A 418 -11.66 -2.57 -10.92
CA PRO A 418 -11.82 -2.70 -12.37
C PRO A 418 -10.56 -3.16 -13.10
N ARG A 419 -9.39 -3.15 -12.44
CA ARG A 419 -8.10 -3.52 -13.02
C ARG A 419 -7.86 -5.02 -13.04
N ASN A 420 -8.67 -5.80 -12.29
CA ASN A 420 -8.53 -7.26 -12.20
C ASN A 420 -8.40 -7.92 -13.58
N GLU A 421 -7.45 -8.85 -13.66
CA GLU A 421 -7.22 -9.66 -14.85
C GLU A 421 -8.29 -10.74 -14.93
N MET A 422 -8.97 -10.82 -16.06
CA MET A 422 -9.90 -11.91 -16.33
C MET A 422 -9.13 -12.94 -17.16
N GLY A 423 -9.03 -14.18 -16.65
CA GLY A 423 -8.22 -15.25 -17.23
C GLY A 423 -8.55 -15.55 -18.70
N ARG A 424 -7.66 -16.32 -19.37
CA ARG A 424 -7.84 -16.71 -20.78
C ARG A 424 -9.05 -17.65 -20.91
N LYS A 425 -10.06 -17.18 -21.66
CA LYS A 425 -11.24 -17.87 -22.25
C LYS A 425 -11.54 -19.28 -21.69
N ILE A 426 -12.68 -19.42 -21.02
CA ILE A 426 -13.42 -20.69 -20.97
C ILE A 426 -14.73 -20.45 -21.73
N LEU A 427 -14.89 -21.04 -22.91
CA LEU A 427 -16.13 -21.10 -23.71
C LEU A 427 -16.79 -19.74 -24.06
N GLY A 428 -16.50 -19.23 -25.26
CA GLY A 428 -17.45 -18.41 -26.04
C GLY A 428 -17.77 -16.97 -25.59
N GLU A 429 -17.45 -16.56 -24.36
CA GLU A 429 -17.67 -15.19 -23.88
C GLU A 429 -16.38 -14.36 -23.90
N THR A 430 -16.43 -13.17 -24.52
CA THR A 430 -15.30 -12.22 -24.53
C THR A 430 -15.17 -11.56 -23.16
N ALA A 431 -14.02 -11.71 -22.50
CA ALA A 431 -13.68 -10.93 -21.31
C ALA A 431 -13.79 -9.43 -21.61
N ALA A 432 -14.27 -8.63 -20.65
CA ALA A 432 -14.37 -7.18 -20.86
C ALA A 432 -12.98 -6.59 -21.19
N PRO A 433 -12.85 -5.79 -22.26
CA PRO A 433 -11.55 -5.27 -22.70
C PRO A 433 -10.94 -4.31 -21.66
N ARG A 434 -9.62 -4.09 -21.75
CA ARG A 434 -8.85 -3.12 -20.96
C ARG A 434 -8.18 -2.12 -21.91
N GLY A 435 -7.92 -0.89 -21.45
CA GLY A 435 -7.19 0.11 -22.25
C GLY A 435 -7.92 0.60 -23.50
N GLY A 436 -9.25 0.44 -23.57
CA GLY A 436 -10.06 0.80 -24.74
C GLY A 436 -10.28 2.31 -24.95
N GLY A 437 -9.81 3.16 -24.03
CA GLY A 437 -10.08 4.60 -23.99
C GLY A 437 -11.51 4.96 -23.57
N ASN A 438 -11.70 6.21 -23.15
CA ASN A 438 -12.98 6.71 -22.62
C ASN A 438 -13.35 8.04 -23.27
N GLN A 439 -14.65 8.31 -23.40
CA GLN A 439 -15.19 9.65 -23.61
C GLN A 439 -16.35 9.84 -22.64
N VAL A 440 -16.24 10.80 -21.74
CA VAL A 440 -17.31 11.06 -20.78
C VAL A 440 -18.56 11.55 -21.50
N SER A 441 -19.73 11.13 -21.01
CA SER A 441 -21.02 11.48 -21.63
C SER A 441 -21.74 12.59 -20.88
N CYS A 442 -22.62 13.30 -21.60
CA CYS A 442 -23.45 14.35 -21.02
C CYS A 442 -24.35 13.84 -19.88
N GLU A 443 -24.79 12.59 -19.93
CA GLU A 443 -25.59 11.98 -18.86
C GLU A 443 -24.78 11.80 -17.58
N PHE A 444 -23.51 11.40 -17.69
CA PHE A 444 -22.64 11.22 -16.53
C PHE A 444 -22.22 12.56 -15.90
N ASN A 445 -22.12 13.64 -16.68
CA ASN A 445 -22.01 14.99 -16.10
C ASN A 445 -23.16 15.28 -15.11
N LEU A 446 -24.38 14.84 -15.41
CA LEU A 446 -25.56 15.06 -14.57
C LEU A 446 -25.62 14.09 -13.38
N VAL A 447 -25.27 12.82 -13.58
CA VAL A 447 -25.26 11.78 -12.52
C VAL A 447 -24.33 12.12 -11.36
N TYR A 448 -23.25 12.85 -11.63
CA TYR A 448 -22.25 13.21 -10.63
C TYR A 448 -22.60 14.48 -9.81
N ARG A 449 -23.74 15.14 -10.05
CA ARG A 449 -24.15 16.34 -9.30
C ARG A 449 -24.82 15.99 -7.97
N TRP A 450 -24.02 15.72 -6.94
CA TRP A 450 -24.50 15.25 -5.63
C TRP A 450 -24.81 16.39 -4.65
N HIS A 451 -25.35 17.50 -5.14
CA HIS A 451 -25.56 18.71 -4.35
C HIS A 451 -26.52 18.54 -3.15
N SER A 452 -27.39 17.53 -3.16
CA SER A 452 -28.20 17.14 -2.00
C SER A 452 -27.37 16.80 -0.76
N SER A 453 -26.14 16.31 -0.97
CA SER A 453 -25.26 15.83 0.08
C SER A 453 -24.32 16.89 0.65
N ILE A 454 -24.44 18.14 0.21
CA ILE A 454 -23.67 19.25 0.80
C ILE A 454 -24.04 19.40 2.28
N SER A 455 -23.01 19.49 3.12
CA SER A 455 -23.17 19.60 4.59
C SER A 455 -23.79 20.93 4.99
N LYS A 456 -24.19 21.04 6.25
CA LYS A 456 -24.66 22.30 6.82
C LYS A 456 -23.57 23.38 6.83
N ASN A 457 -22.32 22.99 7.08
CA ASN A 457 -21.20 23.93 7.16
C ASN A 457 -20.80 24.42 5.77
N ASP A 458 -20.82 23.55 4.76
CA ASP A 458 -20.53 23.92 3.37
C ASP A 458 -21.63 24.80 2.76
N GLU A 459 -22.89 24.55 3.13
CA GLU A 459 -24.00 25.44 2.78
C GLU A 459 -23.76 26.85 3.35
N ALA A 460 -23.40 26.96 4.63
CA ALA A 460 -23.09 28.24 5.26
C ALA A 460 -21.85 28.92 4.66
N TRP A 461 -20.82 28.14 4.31
CA TRP A 461 -19.62 28.63 3.66
C TRP A 461 -19.92 29.18 2.27
N THR A 462 -20.67 28.43 1.44
CA THR A 462 -21.06 28.84 0.08
C THR A 462 -21.90 30.11 0.13
N GLN A 463 -22.82 30.20 1.11
CA GLN A 463 -23.64 31.38 1.35
C GLN A 463 -22.77 32.62 1.65
N ALA A 464 -21.73 32.47 2.48
CA ALA A 464 -20.79 33.56 2.77
C ALA A 464 -19.99 33.99 1.53
N VAL A 465 -19.60 33.04 0.67
CA VAL A 465 -18.93 33.32 -0.61
C VAL A 465 -19.84 34.11 -1.53
N TYR A 466 -21.10 33.73 -1.69
CA TYR A 466 -22.05 34.44 -2.55
C TYR A 466 -22.35 35.84 -2.02
N GLN A 467 -22.47 35.99 -0.69
CA GLN A 467 -22.62 37.32 -0.08
C GLN A 467 -21.40 38.21 -0.36
N LYS A 468 -20.19 37.65 -0.33
CA LYS A 468 -18.95 38.39 -0.62
C LYS A 468 -18.80 38.75 -2.10
N LEU A 469 -19.12 37.81 -3.00
CA LEU A 469 -18.91 37.99 -4.45
C LEU A 469 -20.04 38.79 -5.12
N LEU A 470 -21.28 38.61 -4.66
CA LEU A 470 -22.49 39.10 -5.34
C LEU A 470 -23.33 40.05 -4.48
N GLY A 471 -23.03 40.19 -3.18
CA GLY A 471 -23.78 41.04 -2.26
C GLY A 471 -25.19 40.54 -1.93
N LYS A 472 -25.53 39.30 -2.30
CA LYS A 472 -26.85 38.70 -2.16
C LYS A 472 -26.78 37.34 -1.47
N ASN A 473 -27.89 36.94 -0.85
CA ASN A 473 -28.05 35.55 -0.43
C ASN A 473 -28.15 34.66 -1.66
N GLY A 474 -27.63 33.42 -1.58
CA GLY A 474 -27.60 32.59 -2.79
C GLY A 474 -28.95 32.14 -3.31
N GLU A 475 -29.98 32.09 -2.46
CA GLU A 475 -31.35 31.83 -2.92
C GLU A 475 -31.93 32.98 -3.77
N ASP A 476 -31.41 34.21 -3.60
CA ASP A 476 -31.82 35.43 -4.30
C ASP A 476 -30.96 35.71 -5.55
N VAL A 477 -29.94 34.90 -5.81
CA VAL A 477 -29.05 35.04 -6.98
C VAL A 477 -29.70 34.37 -8.19
N SER A 478 -29.87 35.12 -9.28
CA SER A 478 -30.32 34.56 -10.56
C SER A 478 -29.17 33.86 -11.31
N MET A 479 -29.48 32.92 -12.20
CA MET A 479 -28.48 32.23 -13.02
C MET A 479 -27.58 33.19 -13.82
N PRO A 480 -28.10 34.23 -14.51
CA PRO A 480 -27.25 35.19 -15.22
C PRO A 480 -26.33 35.99 -14.27
N GLU A 481 -26.80 36.34 -13.08
CA GLU A 481 -25.98 37.03 -12.07
C GLU A 481 -24.86 36.12 -11.55
N LEU A 482 -25.16 34.84 -11.32
CA LEU A 482 -24.16 33.86 -10.92
C LEU A 482 -23.07 33.70 -11.98
N LEU A 483 -23.44 33.45 -13.24
CA LEU A 483 -22.48 33.28 -14.34
C LEU A 483 -21.63 34.53 -14.55
N LYS A 484 -22.26 35.72 -14.53
CA LYS A 484 -21.54 36.99 -14.66
C LYS A 484 -20.58 37.19 -13.49
N GLY A 485 -21.04 36.93 -12.27
CA GLY A 485 -20.27 37.08 -11.05
C GLY A 485 -19.05 36.16 -11.00
N LEU A 486 -19.25 34.86 -11.26
CA LEU A 486 -18.16 33.88 -11.35
C LEU A 486 -17.20 34.21 -12.49
N GLY A 487 -17.70 34.63 -13.65
CA GLY A 487 -16.85 35.05 -14.77
C GLY A 487 -16.04 36.31 -14.48
N MET A 488 -16.58 37.26 -13.72
CA MET A 488 -15.83 38.43 -13.24
C MET A 488 -14.79 38.03 -12.20
N TRP A 489 -15.16 37.18 -11.23
CA TRP A 489 -14.24 36.67 -10.22
C TRP A 489 -13.07 35.88 -10.83
N ALA A 490 -13.32 35.00 -11.79
CA ALA A 490 -12.29 34.24 -12.49
C ALA A 490 -11.25 35.16 -13.16
N ARG A 491 -11.67 36.28 -13.74
CA ARG A 491 -10.76 37.28 -14.35
C ARG A 491 -9.90 38.04 -13.34
N THR A 492 -10.26 38.03 -12.04
CA THR A 492 -9.43 38.62 -10.99
C THR A 492 -8.35 37.68 -10.49
N LEU A 493 -8.42 36.39 -10.83
CA LEU A 493 -7.42 35.41 -10.42
C LEU A 493 -6.14 35.60 -11.23
N ASP A 494 -4.99 35.54 -10.56
CA ASP A 494 -3.69 35.65 -11.22
C ASP A 494 -3.44 34.41 -12.10
N PRO A 495 -2.95 34.57 -13.34
CA PRO A 495 -2.61 33.44 -14.21
C PRO A 495 -1.49 32.56 -13.62
N ASP A 496 -0.61 33.10 -12.78
CA ASP A 496 0.40 32.33 -12.06
C ASP A 496 -0.24 31.63 -10.84
N PRO A 497 -0.28 30.28 -10.79
CA PRO A 497 -0.91 29.55 -9.69
C PRO A 497 -0.26 29.80 -8.33
N THR A 498 1.00 30.25 -8.27
CA THR A 498 1.69 30.55 -7.00
C THR A 498 1.15 31.78 -6.29
N LYS A 499 0.50 32.69 -7.02
CA LYS A 499 -0.08 33.92 -6.47
C LYS A 499 -1.55 33.76 -6.07
N ARG A 500 -2.13 32.58 -6.29
CA ARG A 500 -3.51 32.28 -5.90
C ARG A 500 -3.53 31.80 -4.44
N GLU A 501 -4.28 32.53 -3.63
CA GLU A 501 -4.60 32.18 -2.24
C GLU A 501 -6.03 31.65 -2.15
N PHE A 502 -6.33 30.84 -1.14
CA PHE A 502 -7.68 30.34 -0.88
C PHE A 502 -7.93 30.15 0.62
N GLY A 503 -9.20 30.07 1.02
CA GLY A 503 -9.56 29.81 2.42
C GLY A 503 -9.10 30.87 3.43
N GLY A 504 -8.68 32.05 2.97
CA GLY A 504 -8.06 33.07 3.82
C GLY A 504 -6.60 32.79 4.21
N LEU A 505 -6.01 31.72 3.66
CA LEU A 505 -4.63 31.31 3.92
C LEU A 505 -3.64 32.23 3.22
N LYS A 506 -2.49 32.44 3.86
CA LYS A 506 -1.35 33.21 3.33
C LYS A 506 -0.13 32.32 3.22
N ARG A 507 0.65 32.50 2.15
CA ARG A 507 1.93 31.81 1.99
C ARG A 507 3.01 32.49 2.82
N GLY A 508 3.96 31.68 3.31
CA GLY A 508 5.23 32.15 3.84
C GLY A 508 6.22 32.55 2.74
N GLU A 509 7.42 32.96 3.14
CA GLU A 509 8.51 33.35 2.23
C GLU A 509 9.02 32.18 1.36
N ASP A 510 8.83 30.94 1.81
CA ASP A 510 9.18 29.72 1.08
C ASP A 510 8.14 29.32 0.02
N GLY A 511 7.06 30.11 -0.12
CA GLY A 511 5.96 29.86 -1.05
C GLY A 511 4.96 28.79 -0.59
N LYS A 512 5.07 28.28 0.64
CA LYS A 512 4.15 27.27 1.20
C LYS A 512 3.14 27.90 2.15
N PHE A 513 2.02 27.21 2.35
CA PHE A 513 1.08 27.57 3.42
C PHE A 513 1.49 26.90 4.74
N ASP A 514 1.05 27.49 5.86
CA ASP A 514 1.26 26.92 7.19
C ASP A 514 0.58 25.55 7.32
N ASP A 515 1.34 24.55 7.78
CA ASP A 515 0.85 23.18 7.92
C ASP A 515 -0.28 23.08 8.97
N GLY A 516 -0.20 23.84 10.06
CA GLY A 516 -1.20 23.84 11.11
C GLY A 516 -2.55 24.33 10.61
N ASP A 517 -2.55 25.43 9.84
CA ASP A 517 -3.76 25.98 9.22
C ASP A 517 -4.39 25.01 8.20
N LEU A 518 -3.57 24.40 7.34
CA LEU A 518 -4.02 23.38 6.39
C LEU A 518 -4.63 22.16 7.09
N VAL A 519 -3.96 21.66 8.13
CA VAL A 519 -4.42 20.50 8.92
C VAL A 519 -5.69 20.84 9.69
N HIS A 520 -5.83 22.07 10.20
CA HIS A 520 -7.03 22.52 10.88
C HIS A 520 -8.25 22.52 9.94
N LEU A 521 -8.10 23.01 8.71
CA LEU A 521 -9.15 22.94 7.68
C LEU A 521 -9.54 21.50 7.35
N LEU A 522 -8.56 20.61 7.18
CA LEU A 522 -8.81 19.19 6.93
C LEU A 522 -9.52 18.50 8.11
N ALA A 523 -9.06 18.72 9.34
CA ALA A 523 -9.67 18.11 10.52
C ALA A 523 -11.14 18.52 10.67
N ASN A 524 -11.45 19.81 10.44
CA ASN A 524 -12.84 20.28 10.43
C ASN A 524 -13.68 19.59 9.35
N ALA A 525 -13.14 19.44 8.13
CA ALA A 525 -13.81 18.74 7.05
C ALA A 525 -14.03 17.24 7.30
N ILE A 526 -13.09 16.58 8.00
CA ILE A 526 -13.19 15.18 8.40
C ILE A 526 -14.29 14.99 9.46
N GLU A 527 -14.47 15.96 10.36
CA GLU A 527 -15.49 15.91 11.40
C GLU A 527 -16.89 16.35 10.91
N ASP A 528 -16.95 17.10 9.82
CA ASP A 528 -18.18 17.61 9.23
C ASP A 528 -18.96 16.49 8.51
N VAL A 529 -20.23 16.31 8.88
CA VAL A 529 -21.08 15.23 8.35
C VAL A 529 -21.80 15.71 7.10
N ALA A 530 -21.68 14.94 6.02
CA ALA A 530 -22.37 15.24 4.77
C ALA A 530 -23.91 15.14 4.91
N GLY A 531 -24.63 15.74 3.96
CA GLY A 531 -26.09 15.65 3.87
C GLY A 531 -26.60 14.31 3.32
N CYS A 532 -27.86 13.99 3.61
CA CYS A 532 -28.58 12.86 3.05
C CYS A 532 -29.00 13.15 1.58
N PRO A 533 -28.80 12.21 0.64
CA PRO A 533 -29.22 12.41 -0.75
C PRO A 533 -30.75 12.36 -0.93
N GLY A 534 -31.22 12.91 -2.06
CA GLY A 534 -32.61 12.79 -2.54
C GLY A 534 -33.39 14.11 -2.56
N ALA A 535 -34.68 14.03 -2.90
CA ALA A 535 -35.62 15.15 -2.97
C ALA A 535 -35.66 15.98 -1.67
N ASN A 536 -35.90 17.30 -1.80
CA ASN A 536 -35.98 18.26 -0.68
C ASN A 536 -34.73 18.31 0.22
N HIS A 537 -33.55 17.99 -0.33
CA HIS A 537 -32.29 18.05 0.41
C HIS A 537 -31.22 18.96 -0.23
N VAL A 538 -31.46 19.57 -1.38
CA VAL A 538 -30.47 20.46 -2.03
C VAL A 538 -30.46 21.84 -1.37
N PRO A 539 -29.29 22.35 -0.90
CA PRO A 539 -29.20 23.69 -0.33
C PRO A 539 -29.74 24.78 -1.25
N LYS A 540 -30.51 25.72 -0.69
CA LYS A 540 -31.09 26.83 -1.46
C LYS A 540 -30.05 27.75 -2.10
N VAL A 541 -28.86 27.84 -1.51
CA VAL A 541 -27.72 28.60 -2.05
C VAL A 541 -27.32 28.12 -3.46
N LEU A 542 -27.67 26.89 -3.85
CA LEU A 542 -27.36 26.31 -5.15
C LEU A 542 -28.48 26.45 -6.19
N ARG A 543 -29.57 27.17 -5.86
CA ARG A 543 -30.74 27.32 -6.73
C ARG A 543 -30.39 27.69 -8.18
N ALA A 544 -29.54 28.69 -8.37
CA ALA A 544 -29.09 29.11 -9.69
C ALA A 544 -28.28 28.05 -10.45
N ALA A 545 -27.43 27.30 -9.74
CA ALA A 545 -26.62 26.23 -10.33
C ALA A 545 -27.48 25.01 -10.74
N GLU A 546 -28.52 24.70 -9.97
CA GLU A 546 -29.47 23.63 -10.28
C GLU A 546 -30.35 23.97 -11.48
N ILE A 547 -30.84 25.21 -11.56
CA ILE A 547 -31.58 25.71 -12.73
C ILE A 547 -30.71 25.60 -13.98
N LEU A 548 -29.45 26.03 -13.92
CA LEU A 548 -28.50 25.88 -15.02
C LEU A 548 -28.32 24.40 -15.42
N GLY A 549 -28.27 23.48 -14.45
CA GLY A 549 -28.17 22.05 -14.73
C GLY A 549 -29.37 21.48 -15.46
N ILE A 550 -30.59 21.89 -15.08
CA ILE A 550 -31.82 21.48 -15.78
C ILE A 550 -31.81 22.03 -17.21
N GLU A 551 -31.49 23.32 -17.40
CA GLU A 551 -31.43 23.94 -18.71
C GLU A 551 -30.35 23.31 -19.61
N GLN A 552 -29.19 22.99 -19.03
CA GLN A 552 -28.11 22.30 -19.73
C GLN A 552 -28.52 20.90 -20.19
N ALA A 553 -29.18 20.11 -19.32
CA ALA A 553 -29.73 18.81 -19.69
C ALA A 553 -30.77 18.90 -20.82
N ARG A 554 -31.59 19.96 -20.81
CA ARG A 554 -32.55 20.26 -21.89
C ARG A 554 -31.85 20.63 -23.20
N HIS A 555 -30.80 21.46 -23.13
CA HIS A 555 -29.99 21.82 -24.30
C HIS A 555 -29.37 20.59 -24.96
N TRP A 556 -28.85 19.65 -24.17
CA TRP A 556 -28.34 18.37 -24.66
C TRP A 556 -29.43 17.41 -25.11
N ASN A 557 -30.72 17.72 -24.98
CA ASN A 557 -31.81 16.79 -25.28
C ASN A 557 -31.58 15.42 -24.62
N CYS A 558 -31.23 15.40 -23.33
CA CYS A 558 -31.04 14.16 -22.58
C CYS A 558 -32.32 13.30 -22.58
N ALA A 559 -32.13 11.99 -22.44
CA ALA A 559 -33.22 11.01 -22.30
C ALA A 559 -34.06 11.29 -21.04
N SER A 560 -35.23 10.66 -20.92
CA SER A 560 -36.02 10.70 -19.68
C SER A 560 -35.40 9.80 -18.60
N LEU A 561 -35.87 9.93 -17.35
CA LEU A 561 -35.47 9.05 -16.26
C LEU A 561 -35.71 7.56 -16.61
N ASN A 562 -36.88 7.23 -17.18
CA ASN A 562 -37.23 5.86 -17.53
C ASN A 562 -36.41 5.30 -18.69
N GLU A 563 -36.02 6.13 -19.67
CA GLU A 563 -35.11 5.71 -20.73
C GLU A 563 -33.72 5.40 -20.20
N PHE A 564 -33.21 6.25 -19.29
CA PHE A 564 -31.93 6.04 -18.63
C PHE A 564 -31.94 4.78 -17.75
N ARG A 565 -33.04 4.51 -17.04
CA ARG A 565 -33.24 3.26 -16.29
C ARG A 565 -33.21 2.04 -17.21
N LYS A 566 -33.95 2.07 -18.33
CA LYS A 566 -33.96 0.99 -19.33
C LYS A 566 -32.57 0.73 -19.90
N PHE A 567 -31.77 1.77 -20.16
CA PHE A 567 -30.40 1.63 -20.61
C PHE A 567 -29.52 0.80 -19.65
N PHE A 568 -29.70 0.94 -18.33
CA PHE A 568 -29.00 0.13 -17.33
C PHE A 568 -29.67 -1.20 -16.98
N GLY A 569 -30.74 -1.58 -17.69
CA GLY A 569 -31.53 -2.78 -17.40
C GLY A 569 -32.37 -2.68 -16.12
N LEU A 570 -32.65 -1.46 -15.64
CA LEU A 570 -33.54 -1.22 -14.51
C LEU A 570 -35.00 -1.14 -14.97
N ALA A 571 -35.92 -1.66 -14.15
CA ALA A 571 -37.35 -1.54 -14.40
C ALA A 571 -37.76 -0.06 -14.48
N PRO A 572 -38.50 0.38 -15.52
CA PRO A 572 -39.04 1.72 -15.55
C PRO A 572 -40.02 1.94 -14.40
N HIS A 573 -40.15 3.19 -13.97
CA HIS A 573 -41.16 3.60 -13.00
C HIS A 573 -42.53 3.66 -13.67
N GLU A 574 -43.49 2.89 -13.15
CA GLU A 574 -44.86 2.80 -13.67
C GLU A 574 -45.80 3.82 -13.01
N SER A 575 -45.41 4.37 -11.85
CA SER A 575 -46.15 5.42 -11.13
C SER A 575 -45.20 6.43 -10.48
N PHE A 576 -45.72 7.60 -10.06
CA PHE A 576 -44.91 8.62 -9.40
C PHE A 576 -44.43 8.18 -8.01
N GLU A 577 -45.23 7.37 -7.31
CA GLU A 577 -44.88 6.78 -6.01
C GLU A 577 -43.74 5.75 -6.12
N SER A 578 -43.56 5.14 -7.30
CA SER A 578 -42.39 4.28 -7.55
C SER A 578 -41.09 5.09 -7.72
N ILE A 579 -41.18 6.35 -8.15
CA ILE A 579 -40.03 7.29 -8.20
C ILE A 579 -39.65 7.71 -6.78
N ASN A 580 -40.62 8.16 -5.98
CA ASN A 580 -40.40 8.57 -4.60
C ASN A 580 -41.60 8.23 -3.72
N LYS A 581 -41.37 7.54 -2.60
CA LYS A 581 -42.44 7.10 -1.70
C LYS A 581 -43.08 8.22 -0.87
N ASP A 582 -42.47 9.40 -0.79
CA ASP A 582 -43.08 10.55 -0.13
C ASP A 582 -44.29 11.03 -0.96
N PRO A 583 -45.52 10.93 -0.44
CA PRO A 583 -46.72 11.29 -1.21
C PRO A 583 -46.68 12.72 -1.74
N LYS A 584 -46.05 13.65 -1.00
CA LYS A 584 -45.95 15.04 -1.42
C LYS A 584 -45.01 15.22 -2.62
N VAL A 585 -43.90 14.49 -2.64
CA VAL A 585 -42.95 14.51 -3.77
C VAL A 585 -43.58 13.85 -4.99
N ALA A 586 -44.20 12.68 -4.81
CA ALA A 586 -44.91 11.96 -5.87
C ALA A 586 -46.04 12.81 -6.49
N ASP A 587 -46.90 13.41 -5.66
CA ASP A 587 -47.97 14.29 -6.13
C ASP A 587 -47.42 15.54 -6.84
N THR A 588 -46.32 16.11 -6.36
CA THR A 588 -45.70 17.28 -7.01
C THR A 588 -45.15 16.90 -8.39
N LEU A 589 -44.43 15.76 -8.50
CA LEU A 589 -43.99 15.23 -9.79
C LEU A 589 -45.18 14.96 -10.73
N LYS A 590 -46.28 14.42 -10.20
CA LYS A 590 -47.50 14.16 -10.96
C LYS A 590 -48.11 15.41 -11.55
N HIS A 591 -48.22 16.49 -10.77
CA HIS A 591 -48.77 17.75 -11.26
C HIS A 591 -47.84 18.48 -12.24
N LEU A 592 -46.52 18.27 -12.14
CA LEU A 592 -45.56 18.88 -13.06
C LEU A 592 -45.43 18.11 -14.38
N TYR A 593 -45.41 16.78 -14.33
CA TYR A 593 -45.04 15.95 -15.48
C TYR A 593 -46.20 15.12 -16.06
N GLU A 594 -47.33 14.96 -15.37
CA GLU A 594 -48.53 14.21 -15.78
C GLU A 594 -48.34 12.68 -16.01
N HIS A 595 -47.18 12.25 -16.52
CA HIS A 595 -46.80 10.85 -16.72
C HIS A 595 -45.33 10.58 -16.32
N PRO A 596 -44.99 9.43 -15.67
CA PRO A 596 -43.62 9.11 -15.25
C PRO A 596 -42.57 9.13 -16.37
N ASP A 597 -42.93 8.75 -17.60
CA ASP A 597 -42.01 8.79 -18.76
C ASP A 597 -41.61 10.23 -19.18
N PHE A 598 -42.35 11.25 -18.73
CA PHE A 598 -42.05 12.65 -19.01
C PHE A 598 -41.12 13.28 -17.96
N VAL A 599 -40.83 12.57 -16.86
CA VAL A 599 -39.86 13.02 -15.87
C VAL A 599 -38.47 13.05 -16.51
N GLU A 600 -37.91 14.25 -16.61
CA GLU A 600 -36.59 14.51 -17.19
C GLU A 600 -35.48 13.80 -16.40
N LEU A 601 -34.37 13.43 -17.06
CA LEU A 601 -33.26 12.72 -16.42
C LEU A 601 -32.77 13.43 -15.15
N TYR A 602 -32.37 14.71 -15.25
CA TYR A 602 -31.72 15.39 -14.14
C TYR A 602 -32.65 15.62 -12.93
N PRO A 603 -33.86 16.20 -13.08
CA PRO A 603 -34.88 16.19 -12.04
C PRO A 603 -35.18 14.80 -11.48
N GLY A 604 -35.32 13.81 -12.35
CA GLY A 604 -35.64 12.44 -11.95
C GLY A 604 -34.61 11.82 -11.01
N ILE A 605 -33.32 11.90 -11.34
CA ILE A 605 -32.27 11.26 -10.53
C ILE A 605 -32.01 11.96 -9.19
N VAL A 606 -32.30 13.27 -9.09
CA VAL A 606 -32.24 14.03 -7.84
C VAL A 606 -33.44 13.72 -6.95
N CYS A 607 -34.64 13.61 -7.54
CA CYS A 607 -35.88 13.41 -6.80
C CYS A 607 -36.19 11.95 -6.46
N GLU A 608 -35.57 11.00 -7.15
CA GLU A 608 -35.76 9.57 -6.89
C GLU A 608 -35.42 9.22 -5.43
N ASP A 609 -36.10 8.22 -4.87
CA ASP A 609 -35.84 7.75 -3.51
C ASP A 609 -34.38 7.36 -3.31
N ALA A 610 -33.83 7.77 -2.16
CA ALA A 610 -32.54 7.30 -1.69
C ALA A 610 -32.65 5.83 -1.23
N LYS A 611 -31.62 5.03 -1.54
CA LYS A 611 -31.48 3.68 -1.01
C LYS A 611 -31.33 3.71 0.51
N MET A 612 -31.81 2.65 1.17
CA MET A 612 -31.57 2.47 2.60
C MET A 612 -30.10 2.08 2.85
N PRO A 613 -29.49 2.52 3.97
CA PRO A 613 -28.13 2.13 4.31
C PRO A 613 -28.03 0.62 4.55
N MET A 614 -27.03 -0.03 3.94
CA MET A 614 -26.73 -1.47 4.10
C MET A 614 -25.23 -1.66 4.34
N VAL A 615 -24.86 -2.75 5.03
CA VAL A 615 -23.46 -3.14 5.26
C VAL A 615 -23.25 -4.56 4.73
N PRO A 616 -22.51 -4.75 3.62
CA PRO A 616 -22.10 -3.73 2.65
C PRO A 616 -23.28 -3.20 1.82
N GLY A 617 -23.12 -2.03 1.21
CA GLY A 617 -24.11 -1.43 0.30
C GLY A 617 -23.92 0.07 0.07
N ILE A 618 -24.48 0.56 -1.04
CA ILE A 618 -24.44 1.97 -1.45
C ILE A 618 -25.74 2.70 -1.08
N CYS A 619 -25.62 3.97 -0.68
CA CYS A 619 -26.74 4.78 -0.20
C CYS A 619 -27.15 6.02 -1.06
N PRO A 620 -26.89 6.12 -2.39
CA PRO A 620 -27.43 7.21 -3.22
C PRO A 620 -28.88 6.89 -3.70
N THR A 621 -29.43 7.70 -4.62
CA THR A 621 -30.72 7.40 -5.27
C THR A 621 -30.63 6.16 -6.17
N TYR A 622 -31.75 5.46 -6.38
CA TYR A 622 -31.74 4.10 -6.98
C TYR A 622 -31.02 4.00 -8.33
N THR A 623 -31.29 4.91 -9.27
CA THR A 623 -30.72 4.90 -10.61
C THR A 623 -29.25 5.35 -10.59
N VAL A 624 -28.94 6.41 -9.84
CA VAL A 624 -27.57 6.93 -9.64
C VAL A 624 -26.65 5.83 -9.11
N SER A 625 -27.15 5.00 -8.20
CA SER A 625 -26.42 3.88 -7.61
C SER A 625 -25.87 2.87 -8.64
N ARG A 626 -26.66 2.55 -9.68
CA ARG A 626 -26.27 1.60 -10.74
C ARG A 626 -25.39 2.27 -11.79
N ALA A 627 -25.69 3.53 -12.11
CA ALA A 627 -24.97 4.32 -13.10
C ALA A 627 -23.53 4.58 -12.66
N ILE A 628 -23.30 5.09 -11.44
CA ILE A 628 -21.95 5.42 -10.94
C ILE A 628 -21.04 4.19 -10.92
N LEU A 629 -21.54 3.03 -10.47
CA LEU A 629 -20.72 1.81 -10.45
C LEU A 629 -20.32 1.36 -11.87
N SER A 630 -21.18 1.58 -12.86
CA SER A 630 -20.85 1.27 -14.27
C SER A 630 -19.78 2.20 -14.81
N ASP A 631 -19.90 3.50 -14.50
CA ASP A 631 -18.97 4.51 -14.98
C ASP A 631 -17.61 4.39 -14.29
N ALA A 632 -17.59 4.15 -12.97
CA ALA A 632 -16.35 3.90 -12.23
C ALA A 632 -15.55 2.73 -12.82
N VAL A 633 -16.23 1.64 -13.22
CA VAL A 633 -15.58 0.52 -13.93
C VAL A 633 -15.06 0.98 -15.29
N THR A 634 -15.84 1.75 -16.04
CA THR A 634 -15.49 2.24 -17.38
C THR A 634 -14.27 3.18 -17.33
N LEU A 635 -14.29 4.20 -16.47
CA LEU A 635 -13.23 5.19 -16.29
C LEU A 635 -11.86 4.54 -16.01
N VAL A 636 -11.83 3.52 -15.15
CA VAL A 636 -10.58 2.87 -14.75
C VAL A 636 -10.16 1.79 -15.75
N ARG A 637 -11.09 0.92 -16.16
CA ARG A 637 -10.75 -0.24 -17.00
C ARG A 637 -10.36 0.19 -18.43
N SER A 638 -10.91 1.29 -18.92
CA SER A 638 -10.59 1.81 -20.25
C SER A 638 -9.30 2.61 -20.32
N ASP A 639 -8.74 3.05 -19.19
CA ASP A 639 -7.49 3.80 -19.15
C ASP A 639 -6.28 2.84 -19.18
N ARG A 640 -5.45 2.94 -20.22
CA ARG A 640 -4.26 2.09 -20.35
C ARG A 640 -3.27 2.30 -19.21
N HIS A 641 -3.17 3.51 -18.67
CA HIS A 641 -2.20 3.87 -17.64
C HIS A 641 -2.63 3.41 -16.24
N TYR A 642 -3.84 2.86 -16.10
CA TYR A 642 -4.30 2.12 -14.91
C TYR A 642 -4.46 0.62 -15.16
N THR A 643 -4.23 0.17 -16.40
CA THR A 643 -4.39 -1.24 -16.79
C THR A 643 -3.14 -1.78 -17.46
N ILE A 644 -3.00 -1.59 -18.78
CA ILE A 644 -1.99 -2.21 -19.63
C ILE A 644 -0.58 -1.69 -19.30
N ASP A 645 -0.42 -0.37 -19.18
CA ASP A 645 0.87 0.29 -18.94
C ASP A 645 1.12 0.57 -17.44
N TYR A 646 0.25 0.06 -16.55
CA TYR A 646 0.40 0.21 -15.10
C TYR A 646 1.26 -0.93 -14.53
N HIS A 647 2.58 -0.80 -14.63
CA HIS A 647 3.52 -1.83 -14.16
C HIS A 647 4.81 -1.22 -13.59
N PRO A 648 5.61 -1.98 -12.81
CA PRO A 648 6.83 -1.48 -12.18
C PRO A 648 7.83 -0.85 -13.17
N LYS A 649 8.00 -1.41 -14.37
CA LYS A 649 8.90 -0.80 -15.36
C LYS A 649 8.43 0.56 -15.91
N ALA A 650 7.14 0.86 -15.94
CA ALA A 650 6.66 2.20 -16.29
C ALA A 650 6.89 3.18 -15.14
N LEU A 651 6.50 2.81 -13.92
CA LEU A 651 6.52 3.68 -12.73
C LEU A 651 7.85 3.70 -11.94
N THR A 652 8.80 2.83 -12.26
CA THR A 652 9.89 2.31 -11.38
C THR A 652 9.37 1.31 -10.33
N ASN A 653 10.23 0.38 -9.90
CA ASN A 653 9.88 -0.59 -8.85
C ASN A 653 9.53 0.12 -7.54
N TRP A 654 10.31 1.13 -7.17
CA TRP A 654 10.02 1.96 -5.99
C TRP A 654 8.72 2.74 -6.14
N GLY A 655 8.53 3.45 -7.26
CA GLY A 655 7.34 4.26 -7.50
C GLY A 655 6.06 3.42 -7.47
N TYR A 656 6.10 2.23 -8.07
CA TYR A 656 5.00 1.27 -8.03
C TYR A 656 4.70 0.80 -6.60
N LYS A 657 5.71 0.31 -5.85
CA LYS A 657 5.54 -0.16 -4.47
C LYS A 657 5.14 0.95 -3.49
N GLU A 658 5.61 2.18 -3.70
CA GLU A 658 5.30 3.29 -2.80
C GLU A 658 3.79 3.55 -2.75
N VAL A 659 3.13 3.49 -3.90
CA VAL A 659 1.69 3.75 -4.03
C VAL A 659 0.85 2.49 -3.92
N GLN A 660 1.43 1.30 -4.09
CA GLN A 660 0.75 0.00 -4.00
C GLN A 660 0.09 -0.23 -2.63
N TYR A 661 -1.09 -0.84 -2.64
CA TYR A 661 -1.82 -1.24 -1.44
C TYR A 661 -1.44 -2.65 -0.98
N ASP A 662 -1.75 -2.97 0.28
CA ASP A 662 -1.63 -4.32 0.84
C ASP A 662 -2.98 -4.69 1.47
N LEU A 663 -3.62 -5.75 0.98
CA LEU A 663 -4.93 -6.18 1.51
C LEU A 663 -4.85 -6.67 2.97
N ASN A 664 -3.66 -7.01 3.46
CA ASN A 664 -3.43 -7.42 4.84
C ASN A 664 -3.27 -6.23 5.80
N VAL A 665 -3.10 -5.03 5.25
CA VAL A 665 -2.98 -3.77 5.99
C VAL A 665 -4.20 -2.93 5.66
N GLU A 666 -5.04 -2.65 6.65
CA GLU A 666 -6.20 -1.78 6.45
C GLU A 666 -7.15 -2.21 5.32
N GLN A 667 -7.19 -3.51 5.01
CA GLN A 667 -7.93 -4.07 3.87
C GLN A 667 -7.66 -3.36 2.54
N GLY A 668 -6.45 -2.81 2.37
CA GLY A 668 -6.00 -2.12 1.16
C GLY A 668 -6.19 -0.61 1.16
N CYS A 669 -6.76 0.03 2.18
CA CYS A 669 -6.85 1.50 2.25
C CYS A 669 -5.44 2.13 2.22
N VAL A 670 -5.29 3.25 1.50
CA VAL A 670 -3.98 3.92 1.31
C VAL A 670 -4.03 5.44 1.47
N PHE A 671 -5.18 6.03 1.78
CA PHE A 671 -5.28 7.50 1.89
C PHE A 671 -4.33 8.08 2.94
N TYR A 672 -4.07 7.33 4.02
CA TYR A 672 -3.12 7.71 5.07
C TYR A 672 -1.71 8.02 4.54
N LYS A 673 -1.29 7.40 3.43
CA LYS A 673 0.01 7.70 2.81
C LYS A 673 0.10 9.15 2.38
N LEU A 674 -0.96 9.70 1.79
CA LEU A 674 -0.99 11.09 1.34
C LEU A 674 -0.94 12.06 2.52
N PHE A 675 -1.71 11.78 3.59
CA PHE A 675 -1.68 12.56 4.84
C PHE A 675 -0.30 12.59 5.48
N LEU A 676 0.30 11.42 5.68
CA LEU A 676 1.60 11.30 6.36
C LEU A 676 2.77 11.82 5.52
N ARG A 677 2.63 11.91 4.19
CA ARG A 677 3.61 12.54 3.30
C ARG A 677 3.47 14.06 3.25
N ALA A 678 2.24 14.56 3.20
CA ALA A 678 1.98 16.00 3.12
C ALA A 678 2.19 16.72 4.46
N PHE A 679 1.88 16.05 5.59
CA PHE A 679 1.94 16.62 6.93
C PHE A 679 2.58 15.64 7.94
N PRO A 680 3.86 15.26 7.74
CA PRO A 680 4.53 14.23 8.54
C PRO A 680 4.62 14.56 10.04
N ASN A 681 4.54 15.85 10.39
CA ASN A 681 4.63 16.34 11.76
C ASN A 681 3.27 16.70 12.37
N HIS A 682 2.13 16.31 11.78
CA HIS A 682 0.81 16.63 12.35
C HIS A 682 -0.09 15.41 12.57
N PHE A 683 0.18 14.32 11.86
CA PHE A 683 -0.56 13.06 12.00
C PHE A 683 0.35 12.00 12.61
N LYS A 684 -0.13 11.39 13.70
CA LYS A 684 0.47 10.15 14.21
C LYS A 684 0.33 9.06 13.14
N PRO A 685 1.30 8.13 12.99
CA PRO A 685 1.22 7.09 11.96
C PRO A 685 -0.04 6.20 12.03
N ASN A 686 -0.66 6.09 13.19
CA ASN A 686 -1.91 5.35 13.43
C ASN A 686 -3.14 6.25 13.64
N SER A 687 -3.13 7.50 13.18
CA SER A 687 -4.24 8.44 13.35
C SER A 687 -5.47 8.03 12.53
N ILE A 688 -6.64 7.92 13.18
CA ILE A 688 -7.89 7.61 12.50
C ILE A 688 -8.28 8.68 11.46
N TYR A 689 -7.86 9.93 11.69
CA TYR A 689 -8.09 11.05 10.75
C TYR A 689 -7.32 10.88 9.45
N ALA A 690 -6.20 10.16 9.44
CA ALA A 690 -5.43 9.89 8.22
C ALA A 690 -5.90 8.58 7.54
N HIS A 691 -6.24 7.55 8.32
CA HIS A 691 -6.57 6.22 7.79
C HIS A 691 -7.99 6.12 7.22
N PHE A 692 -8.99 6.75 7.85
CA PHE A 692 -10.39 6.68 7.41
C PHE A 692 -11.07 8.05 7.36
N PRO A 693 -10.50 9.05 6.65
CA PRO A 693 -10.97 10.44 6.68
C PRO A 693 -12.38 10.63 6.08
N MET A 694 -12.89 9.67 5.29
CA MET A 694 -14.18 9.74 4.59
C MET A 694 -15.39 9.36 5.44
N THR A 695 -15.16 8.95 6.69
CA THR A 695 -16.17 8.74 7.72
C THR A 695 -15.76 9.54 8.94
N ILE A 696 -16.71 10.17 9.62
CA ILE A 696 -16.34 11.02 10.76
C ILE A 696 -15.65 10.22 11.88
N PRO A 697 -14.68 10.80 12.63
CA PRO A 697 -13.91 10.08 13.64
C PRO A 697 -14.77 9.43 14.73
N SER A 698 -15.83 10.12 15.17
CA SER A 698 -16.77 9.62 16.19
C SER A 698 -17.56 8.38 15.75
N GLU A 699 -17.75 8.20 14.44
CA GLU A 699 -18.38 7.00 13.90
C GLU A 699 -17.35 5.90 13.62
N ASN A 700 -16.17 6.26 13.09
CA ASN A 700 -15.06 5.33 12.93
C ASN A 700 -14.70 4.66 14.27
N GLU A 701 -14.73 5.40 15.38
CA GLU A 701 -14.47 4.80 16.70
C GLU A 701 -15.44 3.65 17.01
N LYS A 702 -16.74 3.82 16.72
CA LYS A 702 -17.74 2.76 16.91
C LYS A 702 -17.47 1.58 15.96
N ILE A 703 -17.22 1.87 14.69
CA ILE A 703 -16.91 0.86 13.67
C ILE A 703 -15.70 0.03 14.10
N MET A 704 -14.62 0.67 14.54
CA MET A 704 -13.40 -0.04 14.94
C MET A 704 -13.60 -0.84 16.24
N ARG A 705 -14.49 -0.42 17.15
CA ARG A 705 -14.90 -1.26 18.30
C ARG A 705 -15.65 -2.50 17.83
N ASP A 706 -16.62 -2.34 16.94
CA ASP A 706 -17.42 -3.45 16.39
C ASP A 706 -16.57 -4.45 15.60
N LEU A 707 -15.54 -3.96 14.90
CA LEU A 707 -14.60 -4.79 14.14
C LEU A 707 -13.48 -5.40 14.98
N GLY A 708 -13.36 -5.05 16.27
CA GLY A 708 -12.29 -5.52 17.15
C GLY A 708 -10.92 -4.91 16.88
N ARG A 709 -10.87 -3.75 16.19
CA ARG A 709 -9.64 -3.05 15.76
C ARG A 709 -9.40 -1.73 16.50
N TRP A 710 -10.23 -1.40 17.47
CA TRP A 710 -10.20 -0.09 18.14
C TRP A 710 -8.80 0.28 18.66
N ALA A 711 -8.10 -0.67 19.28
CA ALA A 711 -6.77 -0.47 19.85
C ALA A 711 -5.65 -0.18 18.83
N HIS A 712 -5.91 -0.38 17.53
CA HIS A 712 -4.90 -0.12 16.49
C HIS A 712 -4.72 1.39 16.25
N TYR A 713 -5.74 2.21 16.50
CA TYR A 713 -5.75 3.61 16.10
C TYR A 713 -5.68 4.58 17.28
N ASN A 714 -5.14 5.75 16.98
CA ASN A 714 -5.27 6.94 17.81
C ASN A 714 -6.44 7.79 17.27
N TYR A 715 -7.34 8.22 18.17
CA TYR A 715 -8.55 9.00 17.87
C TYR A 715 -8.41 10.47 18.24
N GLU A 716 -7.23 10.90 18.68
CA GLU A 716 -7.00 12.30 19.01
C GLU A 716 -6.99 13.13 17.73
N ARG A 717 -7.50 14.36 17.84
CA ARG A 717 -7.45 15.32 16.75
C ARG A 717 -5.98 15.61 16.40
N PRO A 718 -5.63 15.69 15.10
CA PRO A 718 -4.27 16.00 14.66
C PRO A 718 -3.75 17.31 15.27
N ALA A 719 -2.48 17.32 15.64
CA ALA A 719 -1.79 18.47 16.25
C ALA A 719 -0.30 18.40 15.92
N LEU A 720 0.40 19.53 16.04
CA LEU A 720 1.84 19.60 15.80
C LEU A 720 2.59 18.60 16.71
N ILE A 721 3.35 17.73 16.07
CA ILE A 721 4.32 16.83 16.66
C ILE A 721 5.67 17.50 16.47
N GLU A 722 6.22 18.00 17.58
CA GLU A 722 7.50 18.71 17.56
C GLU A 722 8.58 17.87 16.87
N PRO A 723 9.27 18.41 15.85
CA PRO A 723 10.40 17.74 15.24
C PRO A 723 11.47 17.41 16.28
N ARG A 724 12.21 16.33 16.04
CA ARG A 724 13.35 16.00 16.89
C ARG A 724 14.46 17.05 16.75
N ILE A 725 15.19 17.28 17.83
CA ILE A 725 16.43 18.05 17.84
C ILE A 725 17.58 17.12 17.48
N ASN A 726 18.46 17.52 16.55
CA ASN A 726 19.66 16.74 16.21
C ASN A 726 20.90 17.41 16.81
N LEU A 727 21.68 16.65 17.58
CA LEU A 727 23.04 17.00 18.02
C LEU A 727 24.04 16.30 17.11
N THR A 728 25.03 17.05 16.66
CA THR A 728 26.02 16.61 15.67
C THR A 728 27.46 16.64 16.19
N SER A 729 27.74 17.34 17.27
CA SER A 729 29.08 17.38 17.88
C SER A 729 29.31 16.25 18.87
N LEU A 730 30.57 15.89 19.09
CA LEU A 730 30.97 14.96 20.15
C LEU A 730 30.68 15.53 21.54
N ALA A 731 30.86 16.85 21.73
CA ALA A 731 30.57 17.53 22.99
C ALA A 731 29.08 17.40 23.36
N GLY A 732 28.19 17.72 22.42
CA GLY A 732 26.74 17.55 22.56
C GLY A 732 26.36 16.09 22.81
N ALA A 733 27.00 15.15 22.09
CA ALA A 733 26.82 13.71 22.30
C ALA A 733 27.15 13.28 23.73
N LYS A 734 28.37 13.61 24.19
CA LYS A 734 28.85 13.28 25.55
C LYS A 734 28.00 13.94 26.62
N TYR A 735 27.60 15.20 26.42
CA TYR A 735 26.71 15.91 27.34
C TYR A 735 25.38 15.16 27.50
N MET A 736 24.70 14.86 26.39
CA MET A 736 23.42 14.16 26.43
C MET A 736 23.56 12.76 27.07
N LEU A 737 24.56 11.97 26.66
CA LEU A 737 24.73 10.58 27.11
C LEU A 737 25.18 10.45 28.57
N ASN A 738 25.98 11.40 29.09
CA ASN A 738 26.43 11.37 30.49
C ASN A 738 25.35 11.88 31.47
N ASN A 739 24.36 12.66 30.99
CA ASN A 739 23.30 13.22 31.82
C ASN A 739 22.00 12.38 31.78
N ALA A 740 22.09 11.07 32.03
CA ALA A 740 20.97 10.11 31.90
C ALA A 740 19.77 10.36 32.86
N GLN A 741 19.90 11.25 33.84
CA GLN A 741 18.75 11.70 34.64
C GLN A 741 17.94 12.79 33.94
N GLN A 742 18.61 13.63 33.14
CA GLN A 742 17.97 14.70 32.36
C GLN A 742 17.52 14.19 30.99
N PHE A 743 18.23 13.23 30.40
CA PHE A 743 17.96 12.69 29.07
C PHE A 743 17.64 11.20 29.18
N LYS A 744 16.34 10.87 29.14
CA LYS A 744 15.84 9.50 29.34
C LYS A 744 15.74 8.72 28.03
N VAL A 745 15.86 7.41 28.09
CA VAL A 745 15.69 6.54 26.92
C VAL A 745 14.25 6.58 26.40
N THR A 746 14.08 6.52 25.08
CA THR A 746 12.77 6.70 24.41
C THR A 746 12.10 5.40 23.98
N TRP A 747 12.90 4.34 23.79
CA TRP A 747 12.43 3.10 23.17
C TRP A 747 11.69 2.16 24.14
N GLY A 748 11.68 2.42 25.45
CA GLY A 748 10.96 1.59 26.44
C GLY A 748 9.47 1.44 26.13
N THR A 749 8.85 2.49 25.59
CA THR A 749 7.44 2.44 25.14
C THR A 749 7.25 1.57 23.91
N ALA A 750 8.20 1.59 22.97
CA ALA A 750 8.15 0.80 21.75
C ALA A 750 8.44 -0.69 22.02
N THR A 751 9.46 -1.00 22.85
CA THR A 751 9.74 -2.37 23.31
C THR A 751 8.55 -2.93 24.07
N GLY A 752 7.96 -2.16 24.99
CA GLY A 752 6.76 -2.56 25.73
C GLY A 752 5.54 -2.80 24.84
N ALA A 753 5.32 -1.97 23.81
CA ALA A 753 4.22 -2.14 22.87
C ALA A 753 4.35 -3.41 21.99
N ILE A 754 5.58 -3.86 21.71
CA ILE A 754 5.86 -5.01 20.85
C ILE A 754 6.04 -6.32 21.64
N MET A 755 6.60 -6.25 22.84
CA MET A 755 7.00 -7.42 23.65
C MET A 755 6.25 -7.52 25.00
N GLY A 756 5.28 -6.64 25.25
CA GLY A 756 4.52 -6.62 26.50
C GLY A 756 5.35 -6.21 27.72
N LYS A 757 5.01 -6.75 28.90
CA LYS A 757 5.69 -6.41 30.16
C LYS A 757 7.20 -6.67 30.08
N GLY A 758 7.61 -7.81 29.50
CA GLY A 758 9.03 -8.13 29.35
C GLY A 758 9.82 -7.08 28.56
N GLY A 759 9.18 -6.42 27.58
CA GLY A 759 9.78 -5.32 26.83
C GLY A 759 10.13 -4.10 27.69
N PHE A 760 9.25 -3.73 28.63
CA PHE A 760 9.53 -2.67 29.60
C PHE A 760 10.64 -3.05 30.58
N ASP A 761 10.70 -4.32 30.96
CA ASP A 761 11.66 -4.82 31.95
C ASP A 761 13.05 -5.12 31.37
N PHE A 762 13.25 -4.96 30.05
CA PHE A 762 14.54 -5.17 29.40
C PHE A 762 15.61 -4.19 29.91
N MET A 763 16.82 -4.69 30.21
CA MET A 763 17.92 -3.91 30.83
C MET A 763 18.30 -2.58 30.16
N LEU A 764 17.94 -2.33 28.89
CA LEU A 764 18.18 -1.05 28.22
C LEU A 764 16.91 -0.22 27.98
N SER A 765 15.72 -0.71 28.33
CA SER A 765 14.42 -0.04 28.11
C SER A 765 14.16 1.14 29.05
N GLY A 766 14.97 1.32 30.10
CA GLY A 766 14.79 2.39 31.07
C GLY A 766 16.05 2.73 31.85
N ASP A 767 15.94 3.78 32.67
CA ASP A 767 17.04 4.43 33.39
C ASP A 767 16.97 4.22 34.91
N THR A 768 16.21 3.21 35.36
CA THR A 768 15.99 2.96 36.80
C THR A 768 17.00 1.96 37.37
N PRO A 769 17.20 1.91 38.71
CA PRO A 769 18.06 0.91 39.33
C PRO A 769 17.71 -0.54 38.96
N PHE A 770 16.43 -0.83 38.71
CA PHE A 770 15.98 -2.12 38.21
C PHE A 770 16.67 -2.50 36.89
N HIS A 771 16.71 -1.58 35.92
CA HIS A 771 17.33 -1.83 34.62
C HIS A 771 18.85 -2.06 34.74
N ALA A 772 19.51 -1.29 35.61
CA ALA A 772 20.92 -1.49 35.92
C ALA A 772 21.18 -2.88 36.54
N GLN A 773 20.30 -3.33 37.44
CA GLN A 773 20.36 -4.67 38.03
C GLN A 773 20.14 -5.76 36.98
N GLN A 774 19.17 -5.60 36.07
CA GLN A 774 18.96 -6.56 34.97
C GLN A 774 20.20 -6.69 34.09
N LYS A 775 20.91 -5.58 33.83
CA LYS A 775 22.18 -5.58 33.08
C LYS A 775 23.27 -6.37 33.81
N GLU A 776 23.41 -6.18 35.12
CA GLU A 776 24.37 -6.91 35.94
C GLU A 776 24.07 -8.41 35.98
N THR A 777 22.79 -8.77 36.14
CA THR A 777 22.31 -10.16 36.10
C THR A 777 22.66 -10.83 34.77
N MET A 778 22.35 -10.19 33.63
CA MET A 778 22.71 -10.71 32.31
C MET A 778 24.23 -10.82 32.12
N ALA A 779 24.99 -9.81 32.57
CA ALA A 779 26.45 -9.83 32.47
C ALA A 779 27.07 -11.04 33.18
N LYS A 780 26.60 -11.34 34.41
CA LYS A 780 27.07 -12.49 35.19
C LYS A 780 26.70 -13.83 34.56
N ALA A 781 25.55 -13.91 33.89
CA ALA A 781 25.09 -15.13 33.22
C ALA A 781 25.78 -15.38 31.87
N LEU A 782 26.20 -14.32 31.18
CA LEU A 782 26.75 -14.39 29.82
C LEU A 782 28.27 -14.59 29.77
N TYR A 783 29.02 -13.93 30.66
CA TYR A 783 30.49 -13.92 30.62
C TYR A 783 31.09 -14.99 31.54
N HIS A 784 31.89 -15.91 30.97
CA HIS A 784 32.65 -16.95 31.68
C HIS A 784 34.10 -17.00 31.19
N ASP A 785 34.97 -17.73 31.89
CA ASP A 785 36.36 -17.99 31.48
C ASP A 785 36.45 -18.54 30.03
N ASP A 786 37.39 -18.03 29.23
CA ASP A 786 37.64 -18.37 27.82
C ASP A 786 36.62 -17.85 26.77
N TRP A 787 35.62 -17.05 27.16
CA TRP A 787 34.57 -16.51 26.28
C TRP A 787 35.07 -15.89 24.96
N HIS A 788 36.12 -15.06 25.00
CA HIS A 788 36.64 -14.40 23.80
C HIS A 788 37.22 -15.39 22.78
N ASN A 789 37.94 -16.42 23.23
CA ASN A 789 38.52 -17.41 22.32
C ASN A 789 37.43 -18.28 21.67
N GLN A 790 36.38 -18.62 22.44
CA GLN A 790 35.25 -19.38 21.92
C GLN A 790 34.45 -18.58 20.87
N ILE A 791 34.23 -17.27 21.10
CA ILE A 791 33.62 -16.39 20.09
C ILE A 791 34.48 -16.34 18.83
N LYS A 792 35.79 -16.10 18.98
CA LYS A 792 36.70 -16.02 17.84
C LYS A 792 36.63 -17.29 17.01
N LYS A 793 36.78 -18.45 17.65
CA LYS A 793 36.73 -19.75 16.98
C LYS A 793 35.39 -19.97 16.27
N PHE A 794 34.28 -19.69 16.95
CA PHE A 794 32.96 -19.82 16.34
C PHE A 794 32.80 -18.95 15.09
N TYR A 795 33.16 -17.67 15.16
CA TYR A 795 33.00 -16.76 14.02
C TYR A 795 33.97 -17.09 12.88
N GLU A 796 35.17 -17.61 13.17
CA GLU A 796 36.05 -18.15 12.13
C GLU A 796 35.42 -19.36 11.42
N ASP A 797 34.94 -20.34 12.20
CA ASP A 797 34.37 -21.60 11.69
C ASP A 797 33.08 -21.37 10.90
N ILE A 798 32.14 -20.58 11.45
CA ILE A 798 30.85 -20.33 10.82
C ILE A 798 31.00 -19.54 9.53
N THR A 799 31.92 -18.56 9.48
CA THR A 799 32.15 -17.76 8.28
C THR A 799 32.72 -18.62 7.16
N ILE A 800 33.69 -19.50 7.48
CA ILE A 800 34.24 -20.46 6.52
C ILE A 800 33.14 -21.40 6.01
N ARG A 801 32.34 -21.96 6.91
CA ARG A 801 31.24 -22.86 6.53
C ARG A 801 30.24 -22.18 5.61
N LEU A 802 29.76 -20.99 5.97
CA LEU A 802 28.80 -20.24 5.16
C LEU A 802 29.39 -19.84 3.79
N LEU A 803 30.67 -19.46 3.74
CA LEU A 803 31.35 -19.21 2.46
C LEU A 803 31.41 -20.47 1.59
N GLN A 804 31.70 -21.64 2.18
CA GLN A 804 31.73 -22.91 1.44
C GLN A 804 30.35 -23.34 0.94
N GLU A 805 29.30 -23.11 1.74
CA GLU A 805 27.94 -23.51 1.41
C GLU A 805 27.27 -22.57 0.40
N ASN A 806 27.57 -21.27 0.47
CA ASN A 806 26.83 -20.24 -0.27
C ASN A 806 27.62 -19.59 -1.42
N SER A 807 28.93 -19.86 -1.56
CA SER A 807 29.67 -19.44 -2.74
C SER A 807 29.41 -20.39 -3.91
N PHE A 808 29.26 -19.85 -5.11
CA PHE A 808 29.05 -20.63 -6.32
C PHE A 808 29.93 -20.11 -7.46
N LYS A 809 30.31 -20.98 -8.40
CA LYS A 809 31.11 -20.59 -9.57
C LYS A 809 30.25 -19.90 -10.63
N VAL A 810 30.71 -18.74 -11.08
CA VAL A 810 30.17 -18.00 -12.24
C VAL A 810 31.33 -17.79 -13.21
N GLY A 811 31.38 -18.59 -14.27
CA GLY A 811 32.58 -18.71 -15.08
C GLY A 811 33.76 -19.23 -14.24
N ASP A 812 34.89 -18.52 -14.27
CA ASP A 812 36.13 -18.92 -13.59
C ASP A 812 36.30 -18.31 -12.18
N VAL A 813 35.32 -17.53 -11.70
CA VAL A 813 35.36 -16.87 -10.40
C VAL A 813 34.29 -17.42 -9.47
N ASN A 814 34.55 -17.43 -8.16
CA ASN A 814 33.50 -17.69 -7.17
C ASN A 814 32.77 -16.40 -6.87
N MET A 815 31.45 -16.50 -6.71
CA MET A 815 30.57 -15.40 -6.33
C MET A 815 29.77 -15.77 -5.09
N VAL A 816 29.54 -14.79 -4.20
CA VAL A 816 28.75 -14.96 -2.98
C VAL A 816 27.97 -13.68 -2.67
N ASP A 817 26.78 -13.80 -2.08
CA ASP A 817 26.11 -12.68 -1.41
C ASP A 817 26.66 -12.54 0.01
N ILE A 818 27.64 -11.66 0.20
CA ILE A 818 28.33 -11.56 1.49
C ILE A 818 27.39 -11.10 2.60
N VAL A 819 26.39 -10.28 2.27
CA VAL A 819 25.44 -9.71 3.24
C VAL A 819 24.42 -10.77 3.65
N ARG A 820 23.68 -11.29 2.67
CA ARG A 820 22.52 -12.15 2.91
C ARG A 820 22.91 -13.53 3.40
N ASP A 821 23.96 -14.11 2.80
CA ASP A 821 24.26 -15.55 2.92
C ASP A 821 25.43 -15.85 3.86
N VAL A 822 26.18 -14.84 4.29
CA VAL A 822 27.34 -15.01 5.20
C VAL A 822 27.20 -14.15 6.44
N ASP A 823 27.15 -12.83 6.28
CA ASP A 823 27.14 -11.88 7.40
C ASP A 823 25.89 -12.02 8.28
N ASN A 824 24.70 -11.83 7.69
CA ASN A 824 23.43 -11.95 8.39
C ASN A 824 23.27 -13.34 9.03
N SER A 825 23.60 -14.41 8.30
CA SER A 825 23.50 -15.79 8.77
C SER A 825 24.46 -16.09 9.93
N ALA A 826 25.72 -15.61 9.89
CA ALA A 826 26.70 -15.85 10.95
C ALA A 826 26.20 -15.36 12.32
N HIS A 827 25.63 -14.15 12.35
CA HIS A 827 25.05 -13.59 13.58
C HIS A 827 23.77 -14.30 14.03
N CYS A 828 22.94 -14.78 13.09
CA CYS A 828 21.80 -15.65 13.42
C CYS A 828 22.24 -16.97 14.04
N HIS A 829 23.29 -17.60 13.52
CA HIS A 829 23.83 -18.82 14.14
C HIS A 829 24.40 -18.56 15.52
N PHE A 830 25.15 -17.48 15.71
CA PHE A 830 25.67 -17.14 17.04
C PHE A 830 24.52 -16.96 18.04
N ALA A 831 23.52 -16.15 17.69
CA ALA A 831 22.34 -15.92 18.51
C ALA A 831 21.58 -17.22 18.80
N ALA A 832 21.41 -18.09 17.80
CA ALA A 832 20.73 -19.35 17.98
C ALA A 832 21.47 -20.30 18.92
N ASN A 833 22.81 -20.31 18.92
CA ASN A 833 23.60 -21.12 19.85
C ASN A 833 23.58 -20.54 21.27
N VAL A 834 23.76 -19.22 21.43
CA VAL A 834 23.86 -18.55 22.73
C VAL A 834 22.49 -18.41 23.41
N PHE A 835 21.43 -18.18 22.63
CA PHE A 835 20.08 -17.95 23.16
C PHE A 835 19.11 -19.10 22.90
N SER A 836 19.61 -20.19 22.30
CA SER A 836 18.82 -21.37 21.94
C SER A 836 17.57 -21.00 21.11
N LEU A 837 17.76 -20.19 20.06
CA LEU A 837 16.67 -19.80 19.17
C LEU A 837 16.27 -20.97 18.24
N PRO A 838 14.98 -21.09 17.85
CA PRO A 838 14.45 -22.24 17.11
C PRO A 838 14.79 -22.19 15.60
N MET A 839 16.08 -22.18 15.29
CA MET A 839 16.60 -22.06 13.92
C MET A 839 16.64 -23.42 13.23
N LYS A 840 16.22 -23.45 11.96
CA LYS A 840 16.22 -24.59 11.06
C LYS A 840 17.53 -24.65 10.30
N THR A 841 18.28 -25.73 10.51
CA THR A 841 19.54 -26.01 9.78
C THR A 841 19.53 -27.45 9.28
N LYS A 842 20.58 -27.87 8.56
CA LYS A 842 20.77 -29.29 8.19
C LYS A 842 20.88 -30.18 9.42
N GLU A 843 21.52 -29.68 10.47
CA GLU A 843 21.72 -30.38 11.75
C GLU A 843 20.47 -30.31 12.66
N ASN A 844 19.60 -29.32 12.47
CA ASN A 844 18.30 -29.21 13.14
C ASN A 844 17.15 -29.06 12.13
N PRO A 845 16.74 -30.14 11.45
CA PRO A 845 15.73 -30.08 10.38
C PRO A 845 14.33 -29.73 10.91
N ASN A 846 14.08 -29.95 12.19
CA ASN A 846 12.82 -29.61 12.86
C ASN A 846 12.78 -28.17 13.40
N GLY A 847 13.84 -27.38 13.18
CA GLY A 847 13.82 -25.96 13.50
C GLY A 847 12.69 -25.22 12.76
N VAL A 848 12.28 -24.10 13.31
CA VAL A 848 11.06 -23.40 12.91
C VAL A 848 11.34 -22.35 11.85
N PHE A 849 12.40 -21.55 12.02
CA PHE A 849 12.78 -20.47 11.09
C PHE A 849 14.10 -20.77 10.41
N THR A 850 14.18 -20.60 9.09
CA THR A 850 15.49 -20.55 8.42
C THR A 850 16.33 -19.36 8.91
N GLU A 851 17.63 -19.37 8.64
CA GLU A 851 18.53 -18.25 8.99
C GLU A 851 18.02 -16.91 8.46
N HIS A 852 17.62 -16.87 7.17
CA HIS A 852 17.10 -15.65 6.55
C HIS A 852 15.76 -15.20 7.14
N GLU A 853 14.87 -16.15 7.49
CA GLU A 853 13.58 -15.84 8.13
C GLU A 853 13.78 -15.29 9.55
N LEU A 854 14.70 -15.89 10.32
CA LEU A 854 15.05 -15.42 11.65
C LEU A 854 15.67 -14.03 11.60
N TYR A 855 16.61 -13.78 10.68
CA TYR A 855 17.19 -12.45 10.47
C TYR A 855 16.12 -11.43 10.11
N ALA A 856 15.26 -11.72 9.13
CA ALA A 856 14.23 -10.79 8.67
C ALA A 856 13.25 -10.43 9.79
N ILE A 857 12.82 -11.41 10.61
CA ILE A 857 11.97 -11.17 11.79
C ILE A 857 12.69 -10.27 12.80
N ILE A 858 13.92 -10.60 13.15
CA ILE A 858 14.66 -9.84 14.17
C ILE A 858 14.96 -8.41 13.69
N ALA A 859 15.37 -8.25 12.43
CA ALA A 859 15.61 -6.94 11.83
C ALA A 859 14.31 -6.11 11.74
N LEU A 860 13.17 -6.73 11.45
CA LEU A 860 11.86 -6.07 11.46
C LEU A 860 11.48 -5.57 12.86
N ILE A 861 11.60 -6.43 13.88
CA ILE A 861 11.32 -6.08 15.28
C ILE A 861 12.25 -4.94 15.73
N PHE A 862 13.55 -5.05 15.43
CA PHE A 862 14.53 -4.04 15.75
C PHE A 862 14.22 -2.71 15.06
N THR A 863 13.81 -2.74 13.78
CA THR A 863 13.42 -1.53 13.04
C THR A 863 12.22 -0.86 13.70
N ALA A 864 11.18 -1.60 14.09
CA ALA A 864 10.00 -1.05 14.75
C ALA A 864 10.30 -0.39 16.11
N ILE A 865 11.36 -0.83 16.80
CA ILE A 865 11.77 -0.32 18.10
C ILE A 865 12.72 0.88 17.98
N PHE A 866 13.76 0.75 17.14
CA PHE A 866 14.90 1.67 17.14
C PHE A 866 15.00 2.55 15.88
N PHE A 867 14.40 2.12 14.76
CA PHE A 867 14.55 2.75 13.44
C PHE A 867 13.21 2.93 12.71
N ASP A 868 12.16 3.30 13.44
CA ASP A 868 10.85 3.64 12.86
C ASP A 868 10.87 5.08 12.33
N PHE A 869 11.56 5.29 11.19
CA PHE A 869 11.81 6.61 10.60
C PHE A 869 10.86 6.97 9.45
N GLU A 870 10.06 6.02 8.97
CA GLU A 870 9.20 6.18 7.80
C GLU A 870 7.72 6.16 8.21
N PRO A 871 7.07 7.33 8.41
CA PRO A 871 5.72 7.41 8.94
C PRO A 871 4.70 6.57 8.16
N THR A 872 4.82 6.52 6.82
CA THR A 872 3.90 5.77 5.96
C THR A 872 4.01 4.25 6.09
N LYS A 873 5.11 3.73 6.64
CA LYS A 873 5.33 2.29 6.84
C LYS A 873 5.29 1.91 8.32
N SER A 874 5.31 2.88 9.25
CA SER A 874 5.30 2.66 10.70
C SER A 874 4.12 1.82 11.19
N PHE A 875 2.90 2.13 10.73
CA PHE A 875 1.70 1.36 11.13
C PHE A 875 1.79 -0.14 10.75
N PRO A 876 1.98 -0.50 9.47
CA PRO A 876 2.12 -1.90 9.10
C PRO A 876 3.38 -2.58 9.68
N LEU A 877 4.48 -1.83 9.82
CA LEU A 877 5.72 -2.30 10.47
C LEU A 877 5.44 -2.73 11.92
N ARG A 878 4.74 -1.92 12.71
CA ARG A 878 4.41 -2.24 14.12
C ARG A 878 3.48 -3.43 14.23
N MET A 879 2.45 -3.52 13.39
CA MET A 879 1.56 -4.69 13.36
C MET A 879 2.34 -5.99 13.09
N ALA A 880 3.20 -5.97 12.07
CA ALA A 880 4.02 -7.12 11.72
C ALA A 880 5.02 -7.46 12.84
N ALA A 881 5.74 -6.45 13.36
CA ALA A 881 6.72 -6.62 14.43
C ALA A 881 6.09 -7.21 15.70
N THR A 882 4.94 -6.70 16.16
CA THR A 882 4.22 -7.27 17.32
C THR A 882 3.83 -8.73 17.08
N LYS A 883 3.27 -9.04 15.90
CA LYS A 883 2.87 -10.42 15.58
C LYS A 883 4.05 -11.38 15.58
N PHE A 884 5.16 -11.01 14.94
CA PHE A 884 6.36 -11.87 14.88
C PHE A 884 7.10 -11.93 16.21
N ALA A 885 7.20 -10.83 16.96
CA ALA A 885 7.76 -10.82 18.31
C ALA A 885 7.00 -11.78 19.22
N HIS A 886 5.66 -11.82 19.12
CA HIS A 886 4.87 -12.75 19.92
C HIS A 886 5.04 -14.22 19.53
N LYS A 887 5.11 -14.53 18.24
CA LYS A 887 5.40 -15.90 17.78
C LYS A 887 6.78 -16.37 18.21
N LEU A 888 7.81 -15.53 18.02
CA LEU A 888 9.18 -15.86 18.40
C LEU A 888 9.35 -15.93 19.93
N GLY A 889 8.77 -14.97 20.67
CA GLY A 889 8.78 -14.92 22.13
C GLY A 889 8.15 -16.16 22.76
N GLY A 890 7.01 -16.62 22.24
CA GLY A 890 6.37 -17.86 22.70
C GLY A 890 7.24 -19.11 22.51
N LEU A 891 8.00 -19.20 21.40
CA LEU A 891 8.94 -20.30 21.18
C LEU A 891 10.15 -20.24 22.10
N ILE A 892 10.68 -19.04 22.34
CA ILE A 892 11.77 -18.83 23.31
C ILE A 892 11.31 -19.24 24.71
N GLU A 893 10.10 -18.82 25.13
CA GLU A 893 9.52 -19.17 26.41
C GLU A 893 9.35 -20.68 26.59
N ALA A 894 8.84 -21.37 25.57
CA ALA A 894 8.74 -22.83 25.55
C ALA A 894 10.11 -23.50 25.71
N ASN A 895 11.15 -22.94 25.09
CA ASN A 895 12.50 -23.49 25.18
C ASN A 895 13.17 -23.24 26.54
N VAL A 896 12.96 -22.06 27.14
CA VAL A 896 13.40 -21.76 28.52
C VAL A 896 12.74 -22.74 29.49
N LYS A 897 11.44 -23.00 29.32
CA LYS A 897 10.70 -24.00 30.12
C LYS A 897 11.25 -25.41 29.96
N ALA A 898 11.59 -25.84 28.75
CA ALA A 898 12.19 -27.15 28.51
C ALA A 898 13.56 -27.27 29.20
N THR A 899 14.32 -26.18 29.27
CA THR A 899 15.66 -26.13 29.86
C THR A 899 15.63 -26.09 31.40
N SER A 900 14.51 -25.67 32.01
CA SER A 900 14.33 -25.63 33.47
C SER A 900 13.99 -26.97 34.13
N ILE A 901 13.55 -27.99 33.37
CA ILE A 901 13.15 -29.30 33.90
C ILE A 901 14.38 -30.23 33.99
N THR A 902 14.77 -30.64 35.20
CA THR A 902 15.85 -31.60 35.44
C THR A 902 15.33 -33.05 35.52
N ALA A 903 15.58 -33.86 34.46
CA ALA A 903 15.51 -35.34 34.32
C ALA A 903 14.13 -36.05 34.18
N PRO A 904 14.02 -37.30 33.64
CA PRO A 904 14.69 -37.95 32.50
C PRO A 904 13.76 -37.94 31.26
N VAL A 905 13.44 -36.75 30.73
CA VAL A 905 12.78 -36.58 29.41
C VAL A 905 13.82 -36.15 28.36
N SER A 906 15.11 -36.39 28.64
CA SER A 906 16.21 -35.91 27.82
C SER A 906 16.18 -36.51 26.41
N SER A 907 15.68 -37.73 26.21
CA SER A 907 15.70 -38.39 24.90
C SER A 907 14.81 -37.77 23.82
N ILE A 908 13.80 -36.97 24.16
CA ILE A 908 12.92 -36.32 23.17
C ILE A 908 13.38 -34.90 22.84
N VAL A 909 14.10 -34.23 23.74
CA VAL A 909 14.63 -32.86 23.54
C VAL A 909 16.07 -32.89 23.02
N ASP A 910 16.86 -33.89 23.40
CA ASP A 910 18.22 -34.11 22.88
C ASP A 910 18.20 -34.47 21.38
N SER A 911 17.11 -35.09 20.87
CA SER A 911 16.94 -35.41 19.44
C SER A 911 16.71 -34.18 18.53
N PHE A 912 16.54 -32.98 19.11
CA PHE A 912 16.50 -31.70 18.40
C PHE A 912 17.83 -30.91 18.51
N ARG A 913 18.86 -31.44 19.18
CA ARG A 913 19.97 -30.65 19.76
C ARG A 913 21.39 -31.23 19.57
N GLU A 914 21.68 -31.93 18.48
CA GLU A 914 23.03 -32.47 18.22
C GLU A 914 23.96 -31.51 17.47
N ASN A 915 24.31 -30.37 18.08
CA ASN A 915 25.50 -29.62 17.65
C ASN A 915 26.38 -29.31 18.88
N HIS A 916 27.32 -30.20 19.15
CA HIS A 916 28.28 -30.08 20.27
C HIS A 916 29.36 -29.02 19.98
N ASN A 917 28.97 -27.74 19.95
CA ASN A 917 29.93 -26.64 20.08
C ASN A 917 29.94 -26.10 21.52
N ALA A 918 31.06 -25.52 21.95
CA ALA A 918 31.19 -25.00 23.32
C ALA A 918 30.11 -23.96 23.64
N LEU A 919 29.76 -23.08 22.69
CA LEU A 919 28.78 -22.00 22.86
C LEU A 919 27.34 -22.48 23.13
N HIS A 920 26.94 -23.66 22.67
CA HIS A 920 25.64 -24.23 23.01
C HIS A 920 25.53 -24.52 24.52
N SER A 921 26.61 -25.02 25.14
CA SER A 921 26.65 -25.23 26.58
C SER A 921 26.56 -23.92 27.37
N TYR A 922 27.06 -22.82 26.81
CA TYR A 922 26.88 -21.47 27.36
C TYR A 922 25.42 -21.03 27.36
N GLY A 923 24.66 -21.28 26.28
CA GLY A 923 23.25 -20.87 26.24
C GLY A 923 22.38 -21.57 27.29
N VAL A 924 22.56 -22.88 27.43
CA VAL A 924 21.89 -23.67 28.50
C VAL A 924 22.34 -23.21 29.89
N HIS A 925 23.64 -22.91 30.07
CA HIS A 925 24.16 -22.39 31.32
C HIS A 925 23.58 -21.01 31.66
N MET A 926 23.60 -20.06 30.71
CA MET A 926 23.05 -18.72 30.87
C MET A 926 21.57 -18.77 31.25
N ILE A 927 20.75 -19.59 30.56
CA ILE A 927 19.33 -19.77 30.93
C ILE A 927 19.18 -20.25 32.37
N ARG A 928 20.00 -21.23 32.80
CA ARG A 928 19.96 -21.75 34.17
C ARG A 928 20.40 -20.71 35.20
N GLU A 929 21.44 -19.92 34.92
CA GLU A 929 21.89 -18.85 35.82
C GLU A 929 20.87 -17.71 35.94
N LEU A 930 20.22 -17.33 34.83
CA LEU A 930 19.14 -16.35 34.84
C LEU A 930 17.92 -16.85 35.66
N LEU A 931 17.58 -18.14 35.57
CA LEU A 931 16.53 -18.72 36.42
C LEU A 931 16.95 -18.77 37.90
N LYS A 932 18.22 -19.10 38.18
CA LYS A 932 18.76 -19.09 39.56
C LYS A 932 18.80 -17.70 40.18
N SER A 933 18.88 -16.63 39.37
CA SER A 933 18.81 -15.26 39.88
C SER A 933 17.39 -14.83 40.29
N GLY A 934 16.40 -15.72 40.20
CA GLY A 934 15.01 -15.48 40.62
C GLY A 934 14.08 -14.96 39.54
N LEU A 935 14.53 -14.90 38.28
CA LEU A 935 13.67 -14.54 37.15
C LEU A 935 12.74 -15.70 36.80
N SER A 936 11.49 -15.38 36.47
CA SER A 936 10.53 -16.34 35.92
C SER A 936 10.88 -16.74 34.48
N ILE A 937 10.32 -17.85 34.01
CA ILE A 937 10.45 -18.31 32.61
C ILE A 937 10.06 -17.20 31.62
N TYR A 938 8.96 -16.50 31.91
CA TYR A 938 8.50 -15.37 31.11
C TYR A 938 9.54 -14.23 31.08
N GLU A 939 10.08 -13.83 32.23
CA GLU A 939 11.09 -12.77 32.30
C GLU A 939 12.37 -13.15 31.55
N VAL A 940 12.87 -14.38 31.72
CA VAL A 940 14.04 -14.85 30.96
C VAL A 940 13.80 -14.81 29.45
N ALA A 941 12.62 -15.19 28.97
CA ALA A 941 12.32 -15.15 27.54
C ALA A 941 12.13 -13.72 27.00
N TRP A 942 11.31 -12.91 27.69
CA TRP A 942 10.77 -11.66 27.16
C TRP A 942 11.50 -10.40 27.60
N SER A 943 12.20 -10.41 28.74
CA SER A 943 13.01 -9.27 29.19
C SER A 943 14.51 -9.47 29.00
N GLN A 944 14.97 -10.71 28.83
CA GLN A 944 16.38 -11.03 28.65
C GLN A 944 16.71 -11.49 27.23
N ILE A 945 16.21 -12.66 26.81
CA ILE A 945 16.66 -13.29 25.56
C ILE A 945 16.20 -12.55 24.31
N LEU A 946 14.88 -12.40 24.12
CA LEU A 946 14.33 -11.82 22.89
C LEU A 946 14.84 -10.39 22.63
N PRO A 947 14.83 -9.47 23.61
CA PRO A 947 15.34 -8.11 23.40
C PRO A 947 16.85 -8.08 23.10
N VAL A 948 17.67 -8.93 23.74
CA VAL A 948 19.12 -8.99 23.48
C VAL A 948 19.41 -9.52 22.09
N ALA A 949 18.76 -10.61 21.68
CA ALA A 949 18.88 -11.12 20.31
C ALA A 949 18.46 -10.06 19.28
N THR A 950 17.36 -9.34 19.57
CA THR A 950 16.86 -8.24 18.74
C THR A 950 17.88 -7.12 18.60
N ALA A 951 18.53 -6.71 19.69
CA ALA A 951 19.54 -5.65 19.67
C ALA A 951 20.88 -6.10 19.08
N MET A 952 21.23 -7.39 19.16
CA MET A 952 22.53 -7.90 18.75
C MET A 952 22.64 -8.12 17.24
N ILE A 953 21.73 -8.89 16.65
CA ILE A 953 21.88 -9.42 15.28
C ILE A 953 21.95 -8.29 14.24
N PRO A 954 21.00 -7.34 14.16
CA PRO A 954 21.02 -6.32 13.11
C PRO A 954 22.16 -5.32 13.28
N ASN A 955 22.57 -5.03 14.52
CA ASN A 955 23.69 -4.13 14.80
C ASN A 955 25.03 -4.72 14.40
N GLN A 956 25.31 -6.00 14.70
CA GLN A 956 26.58 -6.60 14.29
C GLN A 956 26.64 -6.82 12.78
N ALA A 957 25.55 -7.31 12.19
CA ALA A 957 25.50 -7.56 10.75
C ALA A 957 25.70 -6.27 9.92
N GLN A 958 24.94 -5.21 10.22
CA GLN A 958 25.05 -3.99 9.41
C GLN A 958 26.46 -3.40 9.42
N VAL A 959 27.18 -3.48 10.56
CA VAL A 959 28.48 -2.83 10.71
C VAL A 959 29.60 -3.64 10.08
N PHE A 960 29.48 -4.98 10.05
CA PHE A 960 30.41 -5.83 9.31
C PHE A 960 30.37 -5.47 7.82
N THR A 961 29.16 -5.49 7.24
CA THR A 961 28.97 -5.11 5.84
C THR A 961 29.45 -3.67 5.55
N GLN A 962 29.11 -2.69 6.40
CA GLN A 962 29.55 -1.31 6.23
C GLN A 962 31.08 -1.19 6.26
N MET A 963 31.75 -1.86 7.20
CA MET A 963 33.22 -1.85 7.29
C MET A 963 33.86 -2.50 6.06
N LEU A 964 33.33 -3.62 5.57
CA LEU A 964 33.84 -4.28 4.38
C LEU A 964 33.61 -3.44 3.11
N ASP A 965 32.43 -2.82 2.97
CA ASP A 965 32.10 -1.92 1.87
C ASP A 965 33.08 -0.74 1.79
N PHE A 966 33.46 -0.16 2.94
CA PHE A 966 34.46 0.91 2.98
C PHE A 966 35.78 0.48 2.35
N TYR A 967 36.37 -0.61 2.81
CA TYR A 967 37.69 -1.05 2.32
C TYR A 967 37.69 -1.60 0.90
N LEU A 968 36.55 -2.10 0.40
CA LEU A 968 36.41 -2.57 -0.99
C LEU A 968 35.97 -1.46 -1.96
N THR A 969 35.90 -0.20 -1.54
CA THR A 969 35.81 0.93 -2.48
C THR A 969 37.15 1.17 -3.17
N PRO A 970 37.17 1.63 -4.45
CA PRO A 970 38.42 1.94 -5.15
C PRO A 970 39.33 2.90 -4.38
N GLU A 971 38.76 3.88 -3.69
CA GLU A 971 39.50 4.91 -2.94
C GLU A 971 40.29 4.32 -1.75
N ASN A 972 39.73 3.31 -1.07
CA ASN A 972 40.30 2.72 0.14
C ASN A 972 40.96 1.35 -0.09
N GLN A 973 40.99 0.87 -1.33
CA GLN A 973 41.48 -0.47 -1.68
C GLN A 973 42.96 -0.69 -1.28
N HIS A 974 43.76 0.37 -1.18
CA HIS A 974 45.15 0.30 -0.73
C HIS A 974 45.31 -0.22 0.71
N HIS A 975 44.35 0.04 1.61
CA HIS A 975 44.33 -0.53 2.96
C HIS A 975 43.98 -2.02 2.95
N TRP A 976 43.21 -2.48 1.97
CA TRP A 976 42.80 -3.88 1.86
C TRP A 976 44.00 -4.82 1.77
N THR A 977 45.04 -4.47 1.01
CA THR A 977 46.28 -5.27 0.91
C THR A 977 46.96 -5.47 2.28
N ALA A 978 46.98 -4.45 3.14
CA ALA A 978 47.52 -4.58 4.49
C ALA A 978 46.66 -5.50 5.37
N ILE A 979 45.33 -5.38 5.28
CA ILE A 979 44.37 -6.25 5.96
C ILE A 979 44.56 -7.71 5.54
N GLN A 980 44.72 -8.00 4.25
CA GLN A 980 44.97 -9.36 3.75
C GLN A 980 46.28 -9.92 4.32
N THR A 981 47.36 -9.12 4.31
CA THR A 981 48.66 -9.51 4.85
C THR A 981 48.56 -9.90 6.34
N LEU A 982 47.87 -9.10 7.15
CA LEU A 982 47.68 -9.38 8.58
C LEU A 982 46.82 -10.63 8.83
N ALA A 983 45.80 -10.85 7.99
CA ALA A 983 44.93 -12.02 8.04
C ALA A 983 45.65 -13.33 7.69
N GLU A 984 46.65 -13.26 6.79
CA GLU A 984 47.54 -14.37 6.44
C GLU A 984 48.54 -14.70 7.56
N GLN A 985 49.12 -13.69 8.22
CA GLN A 985 50.06 -13.88 9.33
C GLN A 985 49.45 -14.65 10.51
N ASN A 986 48.17 -14.35 10.82
CA ASN A 986 47.37 -15.09 11.81
C ASN A 986 48.05 -15.25 13.20
N THR A 987 48.64 -14.18 13.73
CA THR A 987 49.21 -14.14 15.09
C THR A 987 48.29 -13.35 16.03
N SER A 988 48.49 -13.44 17.34
CA SER A 988 47.76 -12.59 18.30
C SER A 988 48.02 -11.10 18.05
N SER A 989 49.24 -10.72 17.64
CA SER A 989 49.58 -9.34 17.29
C SER A 989 48.84 -8.88 16.04
N SER A 990 48.82 -9.71 14.98
CA SER A 990 48.13 -9.35 13.74
C SER A 990 46.62 -9.29 13.92
N PHE A 991 46.04 -10.10 14.82
CA PHE A 991 44.63 -10.01 15.17
C PHE A 991 44.28 -8.70 15.90
N THR A 992 45.14 -8.22 16.80
CA THR A 992 44.97 -6.92 17.46
C THR A 992 45.04 -5.76 16.46
N GLU A 993 45.94 -5.84 15.48
CA GLU A 993 46.02 -4.81 14.44
C GLU A 993 44.83 -4.85 13.47
N LEU A 994 44.36 -6.06 13.11
CA LEU A 994 43.11 -6.24 12.36
C LEU A 994 41.90 -5.68 13.10
N MET A 995 41.84 -5.82 14.43
CA MET A 995 40.82 -5.18 15.25
C MET A 995 40.84 -3.66 15.08
N GLY A 996 42.03 -3.06 15.02
CA GLY A 996 42.22 -1.64 14.73
C GLY A 996 41.61 -1.22 13.39
N TYR A 997 41.91 -1.96 12.31
CA TYR A 997 41.30 -1.74 10.99
C TYR A 997 39.78 -1.94 11.01
N MET A 998 39.28 -2.97 11.69
CA MET A 998 37.85 -3.20 11.84
C MET A 998 37.18 -1.99 12.52
N MET A 999 37.75 -1.49 13.63
CA MET A 999 37.21 -0.35 14.37
C MET A 999 37.22 0.95 13.55
N GLU A 1000 38.27 1.22 12.76
CA GLU A 1000 38.33 2.39 11.87
C GLU A 1000 37.32 2.29 10.72
N GLY A 1001 37.15 1.11 10.11
CA GLY A 1001 36.15 0.93 9.05
C GLY A 1001 34.72 1.14 9.55
N VAL A 1002 34.43 0.65 10.76
CA VAL A 1002 33.16 0.92 11.45
C VAL A 1002 33.00 2.40 11.80
N ARG A 1003 34.07 3.09 12.23
CA ARG A 1003 34.03 4.53 12.54
C ARG A 1003 33.71 5.38 11.32
N LEU A 1004 34.33 5.06 10.17
CA LEU A 1004 34.25 5.88 8.95
C LEU A 1004 32.99 5.63 8.12
N ASN A 1005 32.48 4.40 8.10
CA ASN A 1005 31.32 4.03 7.26
C ASN A 1005 30.09 3.55 8.07
N GLY A 1006 30.24 3.33 9.37
CA GLY A 1006 29.14 2.93 10.24
C GLY A 1006 28.18 4.06 10.55
N THR A 1007 26.89 3.74 10.60
CA THR A 1007 25.81 4.72 10.82
C THR A 1007 25.15 4.50 12.17
N PHE A 1008 25.63 5.18 13.21
CA PHE A 1008 25.09 5.06 14.57
C PHE A 1008 24.55 6.38 15.08
N GLY A 1009 23.57 6.28 15.96
CA GLY A 1009 23.05 7.41 16.71
C GLY A 1009 22.18 6.95 17.85
N SER A 1010 21.70 7.90 18.65
CA SER A 1010 20.98 7.58 19.88
C SER A 1010 19.92 8.64 20.16
N TYR A 1011 18.68 8.18 20.44
CA TYR A 1011 17.57 9.04 20.84
C TYR A 1011 17.43 9.12 22.36
N ARG A 1012 17.12 10.31 22.86
CA ARG A 1012 16.72 10.59 24.23
C ARG A 1012 15.52 11.53 24.27
N GLU A 1013 14.81 11.53 25.37
CA GLU A 1013 13.79 12.53 25.68
C GLU A 1013 14.30 13.41 26.83
N SER A 1014 14.27 14.72 26.63
CA SER A 1014 14.66 15.66 27.68
C SER A 1014 13.59 15.75 28.75
N GLN A 1015 13.97 15.60 30.02
CA GLN A 1015 13.11 15.80 31.18
C GLN A 1015 13.20 17.24 31.73
N VAL A 1016 14.11 18.04 31.18
CA VAL A 1016 14.38 19.42 31.59
C VAL A 1016 14.43 20.35 30.37
N SER A 1017 14.19 21.63 30.59
CA SER A 1017 14.53 22.67 29.62
C SER A 1017 15.97 23.12 29.88
N THR A 1018 16.83 23.07 28.85
CA THR A 1018 18.25 23.40 28.94
C THR A 1018 18.79 23.91 27.60
N THR A 1019 20.03 24.38 27.58
CA THR A 1019 20.76 24.74 26.36
C THR A 1019 21.99 23.85 26.27
N ILE A 1020 22.18 23.19 25.13
CA ILE A 1020 23.34 22.34 24.83
C ILE A 1020 24.23 23.08 23.84
N ASP A 1021 25.52 23.20 24.13
CA ASP A 1021 26.48 23.67 23.14
C ASP A 1021 26.81 22.53 22.17
N ASP A 1022 26.49 22.71 20.88
CA ASP A 1022 26.80 21.77 19.81
C ASP A 1022 27.79 22.43 18.84
N ASN A 1023 29.08 22.23 19.10
CA ASN A 1023 30.19 22.82 18.32
C ASN A 1023 30.15 24.36 18.24
N GLY A 1024 29.98 25.04 19.38
CA GLY A 1024 29.89 26.49 19.47
C GLY A 1024 28.52 27.07 19.12
N THR A 1025 27.55 26.22 18.77
CA THR A 1025 26.17 26.63 18.50
C THR A 1025 25.27 26.26 19.70
N PRO A 1026 24.67 27.24 20.40
CA PRO A 1026 23.75 26.95 21.51
C PRO A 1026 22.41 26.43 20.98
N ILE A 1027 22.09 25.17 21.30
CA ILE A 1027 20.83 24.50 20.94
C ILE A 1027 19.89 24.49 22.14
N SER A 1028 18.74 25.17 22.02
CA SER A 1028 17.71 25.15 23.06
C SER A 1028 16.90 23.86 23.02
N VAL A 1029 16.81 23.19 24.17
CA VAL A 1029 16.06 21.95 24.37
C VAL A 1029 14.98 22.20 25.41
N ARG A 1030 13.72 21.87 25.11
CA ARG A 1030 12.60 21.99 26.07
C ARG A 1030 12.31 20.64 26.74
N THR A 1031 11.75 20.63 27.95
CA THR A 1031 11.18 19.41 28.53
C THR A 1031 10.21 18.73 27.56
N GLY A 1032 10.31 17.42 27.40
CA GLY A 1032 9.56 16.60 26.45
C GLY A 1032 10.16 16.53 25.04
N SER A 1033 11.20 17.31 24.73
CA SER A 1033 11.82 17.28 23.40
C SER A 1033 12.52 15.95 23.14
N LYS A 1034 12.28 15.37 21.96
CA LYS A 1034 13.09 14.25 21.46
C LYS A 1034 14.40 14.79 20.91
N VAL A 1035 15.50 14.34 21.50
CA VAL A 1035 16.87 14.70 21.10
C VAL A 1035 17.53 13.48 20.50
N PHE A 1036 18.04 13.62 19.28
CA PHE A 1036 18.83 12.61 18.60
C PHE A 1036 20.28 13.07 18.53
N CYS A 1037 21.21 12.19 18.87
CA CYS A 1037 22.63 12.44 18.66
C CYS A 1037 23.15 11.56 17.53
N SER A 1038 23.78 12.18 16.53
CA SER A 1038 24.50 11.47 15.48
C SER A 1038 25.90 11.12 15.96
N PHE A 1039 26.27 9.83 15.86
CA PHE A 1039 27.66 9.42 16.07
C PHE A 1039 28.49 9.53 14.79
N VAL A 1040 27.86 9.72 13.62
CA VAL A 1040 28.55 9.80 12.33
C VAL A 1040 29.49 11.00 12.26
N SER A 1041 29.03 12.16 12.75
CA SER A 1041 29.82 13.38 12.83
C SER A 1041 30.74 13.40 14.06
N ALA A 1042 30.27 12.90 15.21
CA ALA A 1042 31.10 12.78 16.41
C ALA A 1042 32.32 11.85 16.22
N ASN A 1043 32.18 10.82 15.39
CA ASN A 1043 33.28 9.93 14.99
C ASN A 1043 34.29 10.57 14.02
N ARG A 1044 34.04 11.80 13.56
CA ARG A 1044 34.93 12.62 12.72
C ARG A 1044 35.41 13.89 13.43
N ASP A 1045 35.20 13.98 14.75
CA ASP A 1045 35.63 15.13 15.52
C ASP A 1045 37.17 15.18 15.61
N PRO A 1046 37.83 16.24 15.09
CA PRO A 1046 39.29 16.33 15.07
C PRO A 1046 39.92 16.43 16.47
N GLU A 1047 39.17 16.85 17.50
CA GLU A 1047 39.70 16.90 18.88
C GLU A 1047 39.89 15.49 19.47
N GLN A 1048 38.98 14.56 19.12
CA GLN A 1048 39.03 13.18 19.58
C GLN A 1048 39.79 12.27 18.61
N PHE A 1049 39.70 12.56 17.32
CA PHE A 1049 40.29 11.81 16.22
C PHE A 1049 41.17 12.74 15.37
N PRO A 1050 42.44 12.97 15.74
CA PRO A 1050 43.39 13.67 14.88
C PRO A 1050 43.44 13.00 13.50
N ASP A 1051 43.43 13.82 12.44
CA ASP A 1051 43.26 13.38 11.03
C ASP A 1051 42.03 12.47 10.84
N PRO A 1052 40.80 12.99 11.08
CA PRO A 1052 39.60 12.17 11.29
C PRO A 1052 39.19 11.33 10.07
N ASP A 1053 39.53 11.76 8.85
CA ASP A 1053 39.20 11.01 7.63
C ASP A 1053 40.27 9.97 7.25
N THR A 1054 41.38 9.90 7.99
CA THR A 1054 42.45 8.92 7.74
C THR A 1054 42.27 7.68 8.61
N VAL A 1055 42.45 6.50 8.00
CA VAL A 1055 42.45 5.21 8.71
C VAL A 1055 43.70 5.10 9.57
N ASN A 1056 43.54 4.98 10.89
CA ASN A 1056 44.61 4.73 11.84
C ASN A 1056 44.26 3.54 12.76
N PRO A 1057 44.77 2.32 12.48
CA PRO A 1057 44.44 1.13 13.26
C PRO A 1057 45.06 1.12 14.66
N SER A 1058 46.01 2.03 14.96
CA SER A 1058 46.69 2.10 16.26
C SER A 1058 45.99 3.01 17.28
N ARG A 1059 44.81 3.58 16.95
CA ARG A 1059 44.04 4.40 17.90
C ARG A 1059 43.62 3.57 19.13
N PRO A 1060 43.67 4.14 20.35
CA PRO A 1060 43.19 3.46 21.55
C PRO A 1060 41.73 3.01 21.42
N LEU A 1061 41.41 1.79 21.86
CA LEU A 1061 40.07 1.22 21.71
C LEU A 1061 38.99 1.97 22.51
N GLU A 1062 39.39 2.74 23.51
CA GLU A 1062 38.54 3.55 24.37
C GLU A 1062 38.12 4.88 23.70
N SER A 1063 38.79 5.27 22.61
CA SER A 1063 38.44 6.48 21.86
C SER A 1063 37.14 6.34 21.05
N TYR A 1064 36.75 5.10 20.74
CA TYR A 1064 35.60 4.78 19.89
C TYR A 1064 34.28 4.80 20.67
N ILE A 1065 33.28 5.50 20.15
CA ILE A 1065 32.01 5.74 20.83
C ILE A 1065 30.82 4.97 20.23
N GLN A 1066 31.01 4.22 19.14
CA GLN A 1066 29.92 3.51 18.44
C GLN A 1066 29.15 2.50 19.31
N TYR A 1067 29.75 1.99 20.39
CA TYR A 1067 29.11 1.08 21.35
C TYR A 1067 28.40 1.80 22.52
N GLY A 1068 28.27 3.13 22.44
CA GLY A 1068 27.67 3.97 23.48
C GLY A 1068 28.60 4.25 24.67
N ILE A 1069 28.23 5.25 25.46
CA ILE A 1069 28.97 5.71 26.65
C ILE A 1069 28.04 5.65 27.87
N GLY A 1070 28.60 5.48 29.07
CA GLY A 1070 27.86 5.58 30.33
C GLY A 1070 26.94 4.38 30.61
N PRO A 1071 25.81 4.57 31.32
CA PRO A 1071 24.92 3.48 31.77
C PRO A 1071 24.40 2.58 30.63
N HIS A 1072 24.25 3.13 29.42
CA HIS A 1072 23.79 2.42 28.22
C HIS A 1072 24.91 1.88 27.33
N ARG A 1073 26.17 1.89 27.80
CA ARG A 1073 27.27 1.23 27.08
C ARG A 1073 26.89 -0.21 26.77
N CYS A 1074 27.05 -0.62 25.52
CA CYS A 1074 26.66 -1.94 25.02
C CYS A 1074 27.30 -3.05 25.86
N LEU A 1075 26.47 -3.98 26.36
CA LEU A 1075 26.94 -5.12 27.14
C LEU A 1075 27.81 -6.05 26.30
N GLY A 1076 27.49 -6.23 25.01
CA GLY A 1076 28.18 -7.14 24.08
C GLY A 1076 29.35 -6.52 23.32
N MET A 1077 29.89 -5.38 23.76
CA MET A 1077 30.95 -4.65 23.06
C MET A 1077 32.18 -5.51 22.76
N GLU A 1078 32.72 -6.20 23.78
CA GLU A 1078 33.90 -7.06 23.62
C GLU A 1078 33.63 -8.26 22.72
N ALA A 1079 32.45 -8.88 22.86
CA ALA A 1079 32.03 -9.98 22.00
C ALA A 1079 31.94 -9.55 20.53
N SER A 1080 31.34 -8.38 20.27
CA SER A 1080 31.19 -7.79 18.93
C SER A 1080 32.55 -7.49 18.30
N ARG A 1081 33.48 -6.90 19.05
CA ARG A 1081 34.85 -6.62 18.62
C ARG A 1081 35.54 -7.88 18.11
N VAL A 1082 35.51 -8.95 18.91
CA VAL A 1082 36.15 -10.23 18.55
C VAL A 1082 35.44 -10.88 17.36
N ALA A 1083 34.11 -10.91 17.34
CA ALA A 1083 33.31 -11.50 16.28
C ALA A 1083 33.60 -10.87 14.90
N LEU A 1084 33.48 -9.54 14.81
CA LEU A 1084 33.66 -8.81 13.55
C LEU A 1084 35.10 -8.94 13.03
N THR A 1085 36.08 -8.94 13.92
CA THR A 1085 37.50 -9.12 13.55
C THR A 1085 37.80 -10.55 13.08
N ALA A 1086 37.18 -11.56 13.70
CA ALA A 1086 37.27 -12.95 13.26
C ALA A 1086 36.68 -13.14 11.85
N MET A 1087 35.51 -12.57 11.59
CA MET A 1087 34.89 -12.58 10.26
C MET A 1087 35.78 -11.87 9.22
N LEU A 1088 36.32 -10.69 9.56
CA LEU A 1088 37.24 -9.93 8.69
C LEU A 1088 38.50 -10.75 8.36
N SER A 1089 39.09 -11.40 9.37
CA SER A 1089 40.25 -12.30 9.20
C SER A 1089 39.97 -13.45 8.24
N VAL A 1090 38.76 -14.01 8.24
CA VAL A 1090 38.37 -15.05 7.27
C VAL A 1090 38.19 -14.47 5.87
N VAL A 1091 37.39 -13.41 5.74
CA VAL A 1091 37.04 -12.82 4.44
C VAL A 1091 38.27 -12.24 3.74
N ALA A 1092 39.19 -11.63 4.48
CA ALA A 1092 40.42 -11.08 3.92
C ALA A 1092 41.36 -12.14 3.33
N ARG A 1093 41.25 -13.41 3.76
CA ARG A 1093 42.01 -14.53 3.17
C ARG A 1093 41.44 -15.04 1.84
N LEU A 1094 40.29 -14.53 1.39
CA LEU A 1094 39.78 -14.84 0.05
C LEU A 1094 40.68 -14.18 -0.99
N LYS A 1095 41.26 -15.00 -1.88
CA LYS A 1095 42.19 -14.52 -2.90
C LYS A 1095 41.47 -13.60 -3.88
N ASN A 1096 42.03 -12.42 -4.13
CA ASN A 1096 41.49 -11.43 -5.07
C ASN A 1096 40.00 -11.08 -4.83
N LEU A 1097 39.60 -10.98 -3.56
CA LEU A 1097 38.25 -10.54 -3.19
C LEU A 1097 37.98 -9.14 -3.74
N ARG A 1098 36.86 -8.97 -4.43
CA ARG A 1098 36.43 -7.72 -5.06
C ARG A 1098 34.92 -7.67 -5.23
N ARG A 1099 34.39 -6.49 -5.51
CA ARG A 1099 32.98 -6.31 -5.90
C ARG A 1099 32.67 -7.07 -7.18
N ALA A 1100 31.47 -7.65 -7.28
CA ALA A 1100 30.97 -8.18 -8.56
C ALA A 1100 30.84 -7.04 -9.59
N PRO A 1101 30.95 -7.32 -10.90
CA PRO A 1101 30.79 -6.29 -11.92
C PRO A 1101 29.34 -5.76 -11.99
N GLY A 1102 29.20 -4.46 -12.22
CA GLY A 1102 27.89 -3.79 -12.40
C GLY A 1102 27.09 -3.63 -11.10
N PRO A 1103 25.78 -3.32 -11.19
CA PRO A 1103 24.96 -2.95 -10.04
C PRO A 1103 24.89 -3.98 -8.92
N GLN A 1104 25.12 -5.27 -9.21
CA GLN A 1104 25.12 -6.32 -8.18
C GLN A 1104 26.31 -6.23 -7.21
N GLY A 1105 27.40 -5.60 -7.61
CA GLY A 1105 28.56 -5.33 -6.75
C GLY A 1105 28.48 -4.04 -5.95
N GLU A 1106 27.35 -3.34 -6.00
CA GLU A 1106 27.14 -2.07 -5.30
C GLU A 1106 26.07 -2.21 -4.23
N LEU A 1107 26.36 -1.70 -3.03
CA LEU A 1107 25.32 -1.47 -2.03
C LEU A 1107 24.54 -0.22 -2.44
N LYS A 1108 23.28 -0.41 -2.87
CA LYS A 1108 22.41 0.71 -3.25
C LYS A 1108 21.97 1.51 -2.01
N LYS A 1109 22.76 2.52 -1.67
CA LYS A 1109 22.57 3.42 -0.52
C LYS A 1109 21.88 4.72 -0.94
N ILE A 1110 21.00 5.22 -0.08
CA ILE A 1110 20.31 6.50 -0.22
C ILE A 1110 20.66 7.38 0.99
N PRO A 1111 21.32 8.54 0.78
CA PRO A 1111 21.68 9.44 1.87
C PRO A 1111 20.47 9.96 2.64
N ARG A 1112 20.68 10.20 3.94
CA ARG A 1112 19.74 10.80 4.89
C ARG A 1112 20.43 11.90 5.69
N PRO A 1113 19.67 12.88 6.22
CA PRO A 1113 20.25 13.94 7.07
C PRO A 1113 21.09 13.39 8.22
N GLY A 1114 22.16 14.08 8.58
CA GLY A 1114 23.06 13.68 9.68
C GLY A 1114 24.10 12.62 9.30
N GLY A 1115 24.31 12.35 8.00
CA GLY A 1115 25.32 11.41 7.49
C GLY A 1115 24.87 9.95 7.48
N PHE A 1116 23.58 9.68 7.68
CA PHE A 1116 23.01 8.34 7.65
C PHE A 1116 22.74 7.88 6.22
N TYR A 1117 22.65 6.57 6.04
CA TYR A 1117 22.18 5.95 4.81
C TYR A 1117 21.02 5.01 5.14
N VAL A 1118 20.09 4.88 4.20
CA VAL A 1118 19.23 3.71 4.11
C VAL A 1118 19.59 2.94 2.86
N TYR A 1119 19.29 1.66 2.83
CA TYR A 1119 19.61 0.76 1.72
C TYR A 1119 18.35 0.43 0.97
N MET A 1120 18.47 0.13 -0.31
CA MET A 1120 17.34 -0.39 -1.06
C MET A 1120 17.17 -1.90 -0.82
N THR A 1121 15.92 -2.38 -0.88
CA THR A 1121 15.65 -3.82 -0.97
C THR A 1121 16.23 -4.38 -2.28
N PRO A 1122 16.51 -5.70 -2.40
CA PRO A 1122 17.16 -6.27 -3.59
C PRO A 1122 16.48 -5.95 -4.92
N GLU A 1123 15.16 -5.82 -4.93
CA GLU A 1123 14.36 -5.42 -6.08
C GLU A 1123 14.25 -3.90 -6.29
N HIS A 1124 14.93 -3.09 -5.47
CA HIS A 1124 14.86 -1.63 -5.43
C HIS A 1124 13.43 -1.08 -5.27
N GLY A 1125 12.56 -1.83 -4.59
CA GLY A 1125 11.16 -1.46 -4.39
C GLY A 1125 10.88 -0.71 -3.08
N GLY A 1126 11.78 -0.75 -2.11
CA GLY A 1126 11.61 -0.08 -0.83
C GLY A 1126 12.94 0.24 -0.16
N TYR A 1127 12.87 0.98 0.95
CA TYR A 1127 14.02 1.27 1.80
C TYR A 1127 14.08 0.29 2.98
N PHE A 1128 15.30 -0.06 3.38
CA PHE A 1128 15.59 -0.84 4.56
C PHE A 1128 16.74 -0.15 5.34
N PRO A 1129 16.69 -0.11 6.68
CA PRO A 1129 17.74 0.56 7.46
C PRO A 1129 19.11 -0.14 7.37
N PHE A 1130 19.15 -1.43 7.02
CA PHE A 1130 20.38 -2.22 6.96
C PHE A 1130 20.69 -2.68 5.54
N PRO A 1131 21.97 -3.01 5.24
CA PRO A 1131 22.31 -3.67 3.98
C PRO A 1131 21.49 -4.94 3.77
N THR A 1132 21.04 -5.17 2.53
CA THR A 1132 20.14 -6.30 2.20
C THR A 1132 20.82 -7.36 1.34
N THR A 1133 21.56 -6.95 0.31
CA THR A 1133 22.26 -7.82 -0.65
C THR A 1133 23.53 -7.15 -1.17
N TRP A 1134 24.60 -7.91 -1.37
CA TRP A 1134 25.82 -7.42 -2.01
C TRP A 1134 26.64 -8.58 -2.58
N LYS A 1135 26.85 -8.61 -3.89
CA LYS A 1135 27.61 -9.69 -4.53
C LYS A 1135 29.10 -9.36 -4.58
N LEU A 1136 29.90 -10.26 -4.04
CA LEU A 1136 31.36 -10.22 -4.12
C LEU A 1136 31.88 -11.40 -4.95
N CYS A 1137 33.05 -11.20 -5.56
CA CYS A 1137 33.78 -12.20 -6.33
C CYS A 1137 35.16 -12.45 -5.72
N PHE A 1138 35.62 -13.70 -5.76
CA PHE A 1138 36.97 -14.09 -5.34
C PHE A 1138 37.46 -15.29 -6.15
N ASP A 1139 38.77 -15.50 -6.14
CA ASP A 1139 39.45 -16.55 -6.87
C ASP A 1139 39.87 -17.70 -5.93
N GLY A 1140 40.07 -18.90 -6.45
CA GLY A 1140 40.59 -20.05 -5.68
C GLY A 1140 39.53 -20.76 -4.83
N GLU A 1141 39.96 -21.43 -3.76
CA GLU A 1141 39.06 -22.11 -2.81
C GLU A 1141 38.85 -21.26 -1.55
N VAL A 1142 37.72 -21.48 -0.87
CA VAL A 1142 37.51 -20.90 0.46
C VAL A 1142 38.57 -21.47 1.42
N PRO A 1143 39.26 -20.63 2.22
CA PRO A 1143 40.27 -21.09 3.16
C PRO A 1143 39.77 -22.25 4.03
N ALA A 1144 40.59 -23.30 4.19
CA ALA A 1144 40.23 -24.44 5.03
C ALA A 1144 40.08 -24.00 6.49
N GLY A 1145 39.05 -24.53 7.18
CA GLY A 1145 38.88 -24.38 8.62
C GLY A 1145 40.08 -24.96 9.36
N LYS A 1146 40.54 -24.27 10.40
CA LYS A 1146 41.65 -24.77 11.24
C LYS A 1146 41.10 -25.83 12.17
N LYS A 1147 41.63 -27.05 12.10
CA LYS A 1147 41.31 -28.13 13.05
C LYS A 1147 41.77 -27.77 14.46
#